data_AF-A0A9D6RRE7-F1
#
_entry.id   AF-A0A9D6RRE7-F1
#
_cell.length_a   1.000
_cell.length_b   1.000
_cell.length_c   1.000
_cell.angle_alpha   90.00
_cell.angle_beta   90.00
_cell.angle_gamma   90.00
#
_symmetry.space_group_name_H-M   'P 1'
#
loop_
_entity.id
_entity.type
_entity.pdbx_description
1 polymer ?
#
loop_
_entity_poly.entity_id
_entity_poly.type
_entity_poly.pdbx_seq_one_letter_code
_entity_poly.pdbx_strand_id
1 'polypeptide(L)'
;MGKRGIVLVTSIVLAVIMVMFVVAAINLGVGNLGAARFSLEQWQAEQAAQSGVEYCLAQVKLDPAWRGDRNRTTVNRPDLVVKEDNGNIAGLVRTNDGRWAQFRCRFNFQDGPGGADNFPADPAFTIDHPYVSVNNVQGTVPLDVPRADGAGHSVTPTSAVAFKVPTWSVSLAVEGRGGLRGVDAGAPEVLYPATGRSRIVEAVYQIAGTGGPIFQEAGVMAGGSFQAELGTGAVTVTSTSSTPARVRAKGQASASGGSTENWISPGGEVRTSDSSLTADYDAAQVTVLGEPVIDPFFQLAWSQVRQADPTGPRLAGGTYVWWDNATLHYYDMSYSDYVVFMQDPANVNDPGVTPPLLPDSLQAVSEGGRMKLVVSGDVNVEPSAQGVSSLALIPRMGAEEAPPADPEAAGGGPLPAQAASDLGGDVAVGGLFHEFLLSYQGASGEIDIEINDSSDFAEVQWSPTSISFEGPGTPAELMQKIWDVNYGGPTWQWDDGGIAYGSTSYAPIAFDQNAAALYFSLSGGGPPRGAVDPPGVSDGLTAADLELSFAVPEGASAVISSAGDIRLTGAVTGTGGSLVSGGSIRIVGLGASFVGQENPVNMYAVGDIYFSTLDETDNGDYEYRDVNLKGIVYTQGDFIARLHSDALPGQGGNLDLTGMLIAYGGDPAGAPGTNGKGHVDLRADAVNLVYSSAYLGSLPAEPPPQFLLRRLAWSNHF
;
A
#
# COMPACT_ATOMS: atom_id res chain seq x y z
N MET A 1 109.86 -3.56 -15.23
CA MET A 1 108.79 -3.22 -16.21
C MET A 1 107.35 -3.46 -15.72
N GLY A 2 107.09 -3.89 -14.46
CA GLY A 2 105.75 -4.33 -14.01
C GLY A 2 104.80 -3.29 -13.38
N LYS A 3 105.24 -2.06 -13.07
CA LYS A 3 104.40 -1.08 -12.34
C LYS A 3 103.53 -0.16 -13.22
N ARG A 4 103.85 -0.01 -14.52
CA ARG A 4 103.07 0.85 -15.45
C ARG A 4 101.92 0.10 -16.15
N GLY A 5 102.02 -1.22 -16.34
CA GLY A 5 100.94 -2.04 -16.91
C GLY A 5 99.77 -2.24 -15.95
N ILE A 6 100.04 -2.44 -14.67
CA ILE A 6 98.99 -2.57 -13.64
C ILE A 6 98.16 -1.30 -13.52
N VAL A 7 98.76 -0.11 -13.50
CA VAL A 7 98.00 1.15 -13.40
C VAL A 7 97.09 1.37 -14.60
N LEU A 8 97.54 1.03 -15.82
CA LEU A 8 96.72 1.15 -17.03
C LEU A 8 95.54 0.17 -17.04
N VAL A 9 95.78 -1.09 -16.68
CA VAL A 9 94.73 -2.12 -16.62
C VAL A 9 93.71 -1.82 -15.51
N THR A 10 94.18 -1.37 -14.34
CA THR A 10 93.27 -1.02 -13.23
C THR A 10 92.41 0.19 -13.58
N SER A 11 92.97 1.18 -14.29
CA SER A 11 92.23 2.38 -14.74
C SER A 11 91.19 2.04 -15.82
N ILE A 12 91.52 1.15 -16.76
CA ILE A 12 90.57 0.69 -17.78
C ILE A 12 89.44 -0.13 -17.15
N VAL A 13 89.76 -1.02 -16.20
CA VAL A 13 88.75 -1.83 -15.50
C VAL A 13 87.83 -0.93 -14.67
N LEU A 14 88.36 0.06 -13.95
CA LEU A 14 87.54 1.05 -13.23
C LEU A 14 86.66 1.89 -14.18
N ALA A 15 87.18 2.31 -15.34
CA ALA A 15 86.41 3.05 -16.33
C ALA A 15 85.27 2.21 -16.92
N VAL A 16 85.52 0.94 -17.24
CA VAL A 16 84.48 0.02 -17.75
C VAL A 16 83.42 -0.23 -16.67
N ILE A 17 83.83 -0.45 -15.42
CA ILE A 17 82.90 -0.63 -14.30
C ILE A 17 82.03 0.62 -14.09
N MET A 18 82.61 1.82 -14.12
CA MET A 18 81.83 3.06 -14.02
C MET A 18 80.83 3.22 -15.17
N VAL A 19 81.23 2.93 -16.41
CA VAL A 19 80.32 3.00 -17.56
C VAL A 19 79.19 1.98 -17.42
N MET A 20 79.47 0.76 -16.95
CA MET A 20 78.44 -0.25 -16.71
C MET A 20 77.47 0.16 -15.59
N PHE A 21 77.96 0.78 -14.50
CA PHE A 21 77.09 1.31 -13.44
C PHE A 21 76.22 2.47 -13.92
N VAL A 22 76.75 3.37 -14.76
CA VAL A 22 75.96 4.47 -15.35
C VAL A 22 74.89 3.93 -16.30
N VAL A 23 75.22 2.97 -17.16
CA VAL A 23 74.25 2.35 -18.08
C VAL A 23 73.18 1.56 -17.32
N ALA A 24 73.56 0.83 -16.27
CA ALA A 24 72.60 0.12 -15.41
C ALA A 24 71.68 1.09 -14.66
N ALA A 25 72.21 2.19 -14.13
CA ALA A 25 71.43 3.21 -13.43
C ALA A 25 70.44 3.93 -14.37
N ILE A 26 70.84 4.20 -15.63
CA ILE A 26 69.94 4.78 -16.64
C ILE A 26 68.81 3.80 -16.99
N ASN A 27 69.12 2.52 -17.19
CA ASN A 27 68.11 1.51 -17.52
C ASN A 27 67.14 1.22 -16.35
N LEU A 28 67.64 1.21 -15.10
CA LEU A 28 66.81 1.11 -13.89
C LEU A 28 65.95 2.36 -13.66
N GLY A 29 66.48 3.55 -13.95
CA GLY A 29 65.74 4.81 -13.84
C GLY A 29 64.58 4.91 -14.84
N VAL A 30 64.78 4.47 -16.08
CA VAL A 30 63.72 4.45 -17.12
C VAL A 30 62.63 3.44 -16.79
N GLY A 31 62.98 2.27 -16.26
CA GLY A 31 62.00 1.26 -15.79
C GLY A 31 61.13 1.76 -14.64
N ASN A 32 61.74 2.39 -13.63
CA ASN A 32 61.01 2.93 -12.46
C ASN A 32 60.15 4.15 -12.83
N LEU A 33 60.59 4.99 -13.77
CA LEU A 33 59.78 6.10 -14.30
C LEU A 33 58.61 5.61 -15.14
N GLY A 34 58.77 4.51 -15.89
CA GLY A 34 57.69 3.86 -16.64
C GLY A 34 56.61 3.26 -15.73
N ALA A 35 57.02 2.55 -14.68
CA ALA A 35 56.09 1.98 -13.69
C ALA A 35 55.33 3.06 -12.89
N ALA A 36 56.01 4.13 -12.49
CA ALA A 36 55.37 5.26 -11.80
C ALA A 36 54.37 6.00 -12.70
N ARG A 37 54.71 6.21 -13.99
CA ARG A 37 53.78 6.78 -14.97
C ARG A 37 52.58 5.88 -15.21
N PHE A 38 52.79 4.57 -15.30
CA PHE A 38 51.72 3.60 -15.46
C PHE A 38 50.74 3.60 -14.28
N SER A 39 51.25 3.65 -13.04
CA SER A 39 50.41 3.75 -11.84
C SER A 39 49.64 5.08 -11.79
N LEU A 40 50.24 6.18 -12.21
CA LEU A 40 49.58 7.48 -12.28
C LEU A 40 48.44 7.49 -13.31
N GLU A 41 48.66 6.94 -14.50
CA GLU A 41 47.66 6.90 -15.56
C GLU A 41 46.47 6.00 -15.19
N GLN A 42 46.69 4.90 -14.45
CA GLN A 42 45.62 4.07 -13.90
C GLN A 42 44.78 4.82 -12.86
N TRP A 43 45.43 5.59 -11.99
CA TRP A 43 44.74 6.40 -11.00
C TRP A 43 43.90 7.51 -11.65
N GLN A 44 44.43 8.15 -12.69
CA GLN A 44 43.67 9.14 -13.49
C GLN A 44 42.42 8.52 -14.14
N ALA A 45 42.54 7.30 -14.68
CA ALA A 45 41.40 6.59 -15.28
C ALA A 45 40.32 6.28 -14.23
N GLU A 46 40.71 5.84 -13.02
CA GLU A 46 39.76 5.58 -11.94
C GLU A 46 39.06 6.86 -11.45
N GLN A 47 39.81 7.95 -11.27
CA GLN A 47 39.22 9.24 -10.90
C GLN A 47 38.24 9.77 -11.96
N ALA A 48 38.56 9.58 -13.25
CA ALA A 48 37.65 9.96 -14.32
C ALA A 48 36.35 9.15 -14.27
N ALA A 49 36.45 7.82 -14.10
CA ALA A 49 35.27 6.96 -13.96
C ALA A 49 34.41 7.38 -12.76
N GLN A 50 35.01 7.65 -11.61
CA GLN A 50 34.30 8.14 -10.41
C GLN A 50 33.62 9.50 -10.67
N SER A 51 34.31 10.43 -11.34
CA SER A 51 33.74 11.74 -11.72
C SER A 51 32.55 11.58 -12.67
N GLY A 52 32.61 10.64 -13.60
CA GLY A 52 31.50 10.32 -14.49
C GLY A 52 30.30 9.69 -13.74
N VAL A 53 30.56 8.83 -12.76
CA VAL A 53 29.51 8.31 -11.87
C VAL A 53 28.84 9.46 -11.10
N GLU A 54 29.62 10.36 -10.51
CA GLU A 54 29.09 11.53 -9.79
C GLU A 54 28.26 12.45 -10.69
N TYR A 55 28.71 12.66 -11.94
CA TYR A 55 27.95 13.40 -12.94
C TYR A 55 26.59 12.73 -13.22
N CYS A 56 26.57 11.43 -13.52
CA CYS A 56 25.35 10.70 -13.79
C CYS A 56 24.39 10.74 -12.60
N LEU A 57 24.90 10.53 -11.38
CA LEU A 57 24.08 10.61 -10.16
C LEU A 57 23.49 12.01 -9.94
N ALA A 58 24.25 13.06 -10.23
CA ALA A 58 23.74 14.43 -10.13
C ALA A 58 22.61 14.67 -11.14
N GLN A 59 22.71 14.13 -12.35
CA GLN A 59 21.63 14.27 -13.33
C GLN A 59 20.39 13.46 -12.95
N VAL A 60 20.53 12.21 -12.54
CA VAL A 60 19.42 11.37 -12.06
C VAL A 60 18.69 12.01 -10.87
N LYS A 61 19.42 12.70 -9.98
CA LYS A 61 18.81 13.45 -8.86
C LYS A 61 18.03 14.69 -9.30
N LEU A 62 18.43 15.31 -10.40
CA LEU A 62 17.74 16.48 -10.96
C LEU A 62 16.53 16.08 -11.80
N ASP A 63 16.62 14.94 -12.47
CA ASP A 63 15.62 14.39 -13.36
C ASP A 63 15.66 12.85 -13.26
N PRO A 64 14.71 12.23 -12.54
CA PRO A 64 14.68 10.78 -12.33
C PRO A 64 14.53 9.96 -13.61
N ALA A 65 13.99 10.55 -14.68
CA ALA A 65 13.85 9.92 -16.00
C ALA A 65 15.14 10.01 -16.82
N TRP A 66 16.11 10.81 -16.38
CA TRP A 66 17.28 11.14 -17.18
C TRP A 66 18.11 9.91 -17.53
N ARG A 67 18.50 9.84 -18.80
CA ARG A 67 19.28 8.74 -19.36
C ARG A 67 20.35 9.23 -20.33
N GLY A 68 20.82 10.47 -20.21
CA GLY A 68 21.84 11.05 -21.10
C GLY A 68 21.28 11.54 -22.44
N ASP A 69 20.02 11.97 -22.46
CA ASP A 69 19.21 12.27 -23.65
C ASP A 69 19.02 13.77 -23.93
N ARG A 70 19.84 14.64 -23.31
CA ARG A 70 19.74 16.09 -23.53
C ARG A 70 20.32 16.57 -24.85
N ASN A 71 21.07 15.72 -25.55
CA ASN A 71 21.55 15.93 -26.92
C ASN A 71 22.31 17.25 -27.13
N ARG A 72 23.15 17.63 -26.14
CA ARG A 72 23.92 18.89 -26.13
C ARG A 72 25.13 18.80 -25.21
N THR A 73 26.00 19.81 -25.31
CA THR A 73 26.99 20.08 -24.25
C THR A 73 26.26 20.58 -23.00
N THR A 74 26.33 19.82 -21.92
CA THR A 74 25.61 20.08 -20.66
C THR A 74 26.46 20.80 -19.64
N VAL A 75 27.77 20.56 -19.64
CA VAL A 75 28.75 21.28 -18.82
C VAL A 75 29.85 21.80 -19.71
N ASN A 76 30.19 23.07 -19.56
CA ASN A 76 31.29 23.71 -20.27
C ASN A 76 32.05 24.62 -19.30
N ARG A 77 32.92 24.03 -18.49
CA ARG A 77 33.77 24.70 -17.50
C ARG A 77 35.26 24.41 -17.78
N PRO A 78 36.19 25.25 -17.32
CA PRO A 78 37.62 25.06 -17.57
C PRO A 78 38.22 23.74 -17.05
N ASP A 79 37.56 23.11 -16.08
CA ASP A 79 37.93 21.90 -15.37
C ASP A 79 37.06 20.68 -15.71
N LEU A 80 35.90 20.90 -16.31
CA LEU A 80 34.94 19.85 -16.67
C LEU A 80 34.13 20.26 -17.91
N VAL A 81 34.17 19.43 -18.95
CA VAL A 81 33.31 19.56 -20.12
C VAL A 81 32.57 18.25 -20.32
N VAL A 82 31.25 18.29 -20.51
CA VAL A 82 30.41 17.10 -20.70
C VAL A 82 29.45 17.31 -21.85
N LYS A 83 29.36 16.30 -22.71
CA LYS A 83 28.41 16.22 -23.82
C LYS A 83 27.56 14.96 -23.70
N GLU A 84 26.27 15.15 -23.93
CA GLU A 84 25.27 14.09 -23.99
C GLU A 84 24.73 14.01 -25.42
N ASP A 85 24.48 12.79 -25.89
CA ASP A 85 23.92 12.52 -27.21
C ASP A 85 23.21 11.17 -27.20
N ASN A 86 21.89 11.20 -27.28
CA ASN A 86 20.96 10.07 -27.36
C ASN A 86 21.33 8.89 -26.45
N GLY A 87 21.67 9.18 -25.20
CA GLY A 87 22.00 8.17 -24.19
C GLY A 87 23.48 7.85 -24.04
N ASN A 88 24.34 8.38 -24.92
CA ASN A 88 25.79 8.35 -24.76
C ASN A 88 26.29 9.63 -24.12
N ILE A 89 27.23 9.48 -23.20
CA ILE A 89 27.80 10.56 -22.40
C ILE A 89 29.31 10.48 -22.52
N ALA A 90 29.93 11.60 -22.84
CA ALA A 90 31.37 11.75 -22.82
C ALA A 90 31.75 13.02 -22.06
N GLY A 91 32.70 12.90 -21.14
CA GLY A 91 33.18 14.02 -20.36
C GLY A 91 34.69 14.06 -20.29
N LEU A 92 35.24 15.28 -20.31
CA LEU A 92 36.63 15.57 -20.04
C LEU A 92 36.72 16.23 -18.66
N VAL A 93 37.49 15.63 -17.76
CA VAL A 93 37.73 16.15 -16.41
C VAL A 93 39.22 16.42 -16.23
N ARG A 94 39.52 17.54 -15.58
CA ARG A 94 40.90 17.92 -15.28
C ARG A 94 41.32 17.32 -13.94
N THR A 95 42.31 16.46 -13.94
CA THR A 95 42.87 15.85 -12.72
C THR A 95 43.72 16.85 -11.95
N ASN A 96 44.02 16.58 -10.67
CA ASN A 96 44.76 17.48 -9.78
C ASN A 96 46.16 17.89 -10.30
N ASP A 97 46.73 17.10 -11.21
CA ASP A 97 48.00 17.37 -11.90
C ASP A 97 47.84 18.23 -13.18
N GLY A 98 46.64 18.76 -13.43
CA GLY A 98 46.31 19.66 -14.53
C GLY A 98 46.12 19.00 -15.89
N ARG A 99 46.18 17.65 -15.95
CA ARG A 99 45.98 16.86 -17.18
C ARG A 99 44.50 16.54 -17.38
N TRP A 100 44.14 16.25 -18.63
CA TRP A 100 42.81 15.79 -18.97
C TRP A 100 42.72 14.26 -18.87
N ALA A 101 41.63 13.81 -18.26
CA ALA A 101 41.15 12.44 -18.33
C ALA A 101 39.72 12.44 -18.89
N GLN A 102 39.31 11.33 -19.48
CA GLN A 102 38.00 11.20 -20.12
C GLN A 102 37.17 10.18 -19.37
N PHE A 103 35.89 10.44 -19.20
CA PHE A 103 34.91 9.44 -18.81
C PHE A 103 33.85 9.26 -19.88
N ARG A 104 33.33 8.04 -19.99
CA ARG A 104 32.31 7.63 -20.95
C ARG A 104 31.28 6.76 -20.26
N CYS A 105 30.01 6.99 -20.56
CA CYS A 105 28.89 6.24 -20.02
C CYS A 105 27.83 6.11 -21.12
N ARG A 106 27.11 4.99 -21.16
CA ARG A 106 25.99 4.80 -22.09
C ARG A 106 24.79 4.18 -21.43
N PHE A 107 23.62 4.74 -21.72
CA PHE A 107 22.31 4.13 -21.53
C PHE A 107 21.75 3.59 -22.85
N ASN A 108 22.26 4.08 -23.98
CA ASN A 108 21.87 3.63 -25.30
C ASN A 108 22.51 2.27 -25.62
N PHE A 109 21.70 1.36 -26.14
CA PHE A 109 22.06 -0.02 -26.44
C PHE A 109 22.65 -0.19 -27.83
N GLN A 110 22.66 0.87 -28.64
CA GLN A 110 23.16 0.92 -30.02
C GLN A 110 22.51 -0.16 -30.89
N ASP A 111 21.25 -0.48 -30.62
CA ASP A 111 20.46 -1.52 -31.27
C ASP A 111 19.47 -0.95 -32.30
N GLY A 112 19.62 0.34 -32.62
CA GLY A 112 18.84 1.04 -33.62
C GLY A 112 17.65 1.82 -33.03
N PRO A 113 17.03 2.69 -33.84
CA PRO A 113 15.89 3.50 -33.42
C PRO A 113 14.73 2.67 -32.87
N GLY A 114 14.31 2.94 -31.64
CA GLY A 114 13.21 2.23 -30.98
C GLY A 114 13.54 0.80 -30.57
N GLY A 115 14.83 0.49 -30.40
CA GLY A 115 15.30 -0.79 -29.86
C GLY A 115 14.86 -1.05 -28.41
N ALA A 116 15.45 -2.05 -27.78
CA ALA A 116 15.11 -2.49 -26.43
C ALA A 116 15.33 -1.40 -25.34
N ASP A 117 16.15 -0.39 -25.62
CA ASP A 117 16.38 0.77 -24.75
C ASP A 117 15.36 1.92 -24.94
N ASN A 118 14.47 1.80 -25.93
CA ASN A 118 13.50 2.81 -26.34
C ASN A 118 14.11 4.20 -26.62
N PHE A 119 15.32 4.27 -27.17
CA PHE A 119 15.87 5.52 -27.68
C PHE A 119 15.39 5.81 -29.11
N PRO A 120 15.06 7.07 -29.45
CA PRO A 120 14.51 7.41 -30.77
C PRO A 120 15.55 7.36 -31.90
N ALA A 121 16.84 7.36 -31.57
CA ALA A 121 17.94 7.30 -32.53
C ALA A 121 19.23 6.80 -31.88
N ASP A 122 20.13 6.27 -32.71
CA ASP A 122 21.50 5.98 -32.29
C ASP A 122 22.30 7.29 -32.11
N PRO A 123 23.25 7.32 -31.17
CA PRO A 123 24.08 8.48 -30.89
C PRO A 123 25.12 8.73 -32.00
N ALA A 124 25.51 9.98 -32.22
CA ALA A 124 26.50 10.33 -33.23
C ALA A 124 27.91 9.83 -32.89
N PHE A 125 28.19 9.56 -31.61
CA PHE A 125 29.40 8.88 -31.17
C PHE A 125 29.07 7.59 -30.42
N THR A 126 29.76 6.50 -30.75
CA THR A 126 29.57 5.19 -30.13
C THR A 126 30.53 4.97 -28.97
N ILE A 127 30.17 4.07 -28.07
CA ILE A 127 31.01 3.64 -26.95
C ILE A 127 31.24 2.13 -27.08
N ASP A 128 32.48 1.77 -27.37
CA ASP A 128 32.84 0.42 -27.80
C ASP A 128 33.27 -0.47 -26.62
N HIS A 129 32.35 -0.76 -25.69
CA HIS A 129 32.57 -1.72 -24.60
C HIS A 129 31.25 -2.43 -24.21
N PRO A 130 31.28 -3.67 -23.67
CA PRO A 130 30.08 -4.47 -23.47
C PRO A 130 29.15 -3.97 -22.35
N TYR A 131 29.61 -3.09 -21.46
CA TYR A 131 28.81 -2.62 -20.33
C TYR A 131 27.85 -1.50 -20.75
N VAL A 132 26.65 -1.48 -20.16
CA VAL A 132 25.60 -0.47 -20.35
C VAL A 132 25.04 -0.06 -19.00
N SER A 133 24.55 1.17 -18.92
CA SER A 133 23.83 1.71 -17.76
C SER A 133 22.33 1.54 -17.99
N VAL A 134 21.58 1.32 -16.92
CA VAL A 134 20.12 1.15 -16.95
C VAL A 134 19.53 1.99 -15.82
N ASN A 135 18.69 2.95 -16.17
CA ASN A 135 17.97 3.78 -15.20
C ASN A 135 16.60 3.15 -14.93
N ASN A 136 16.39 2.71 -13.69
CA ASN A 136 15.14 2.15 -13.20
C ASN A 136 14.60 2.95 -11.99
N VAL A 137 14.98 4.22 -11.85
CA VAL A 137 14.63 5.04 -10.67
C VAL A 137 13.14 5.33 -10.57
N GLN A 138 12.44 5.41 -11.71
CA GLN A 138 10.98 5.54 -11.77
C GLN A 138 10.28 4.22 -12.11
N GLY A 139 11.04 3.14 -12.32
CA GLY A 139 10.44 1.89 -12.76
C GLY A 139 9.87 1.10 -11.60
N THR A 140 8.72 0.49 -11.89
CA THR A 140 7.90 -0.29 -10.96
C THR A 140 8.22 -1.79 -11.00
N VAL A 141 9.11 -2.20 -11.91
CA VAL A 141 9.59 -3.57 -12.09
C VAL A 141 11.11 -3.57 -12.24
N PRO A 142 11.85 -4.59 -11.77
CA PRO A 142 13.27 -4.71 -12.03
C PRO A 142 13.56 -4.80 -13.54
N LEU A 143 14.59 -4.08 -13.99
CA LEU A 143 15.00 -4.06 -15.40
C LEU A 143 16.28 -4.86 -15.63
N ASP A 144 16.36 -5.56 -16.76
CA ASP A 144 17.54 -6.33 -17.13
C ASP A 144 18.73 -5.42 -17.47
N VAL A 145 19.93 -5.80 -17.00
CA VAL A 145 21.21 -5.22 -17.44
C VAL A 145 21.87 -6.19 -18.41
N PRO A 146 21.70 -5.99 -19.73
CA PRO A 146 22.32 -6.85 -20.72
C PRO A 146 23.82 -6.57 -20.87
N ARG A 147 24.52 -7.47 -21.55
CA ARG A 147 25.86 -7.24 -22.06
C ARG A 147 25.79 -7.07 -23.57
N ALA A 148 26.40 -6.00 -24.06
CA ALA A 148 26.39 -5.71 -25.49
C ALA A 148 27.47 -6.51 -26.23
N ASP A 149 27.09 -7.73 -26.59
CA ASP A 149 27.88 -8.73 -27.30
C ASP A 149 27.63 -8.74 -28.82
N GLY A 150 26.73 -7.88 -29.31
CA GLY A 150 26.42 -7.70 -30.72
C GLY A 150 27.48 -6.93 -31.51
N ALA A 151 27.25 -6.82 -32.82
CA ALA A 151 28.13 -6.07 -33.71
C ALA A 151 28.17 -4.59 -33.33
N GLY A 152 29.37 -4.00 -33.27
CA GLY A 152 29.53 -2.61 -32.83
C GLY A 152 29.19 -2.38 -31.36
N HIS A 153 29.23 -3.44 -30.53
CA HIS A 153 28.80 -3.39 -29.13
C HIS A 153 27.33 -2.98 -28.97
N SER A 154 26.47 -3.48 -29.86
CA SER A 154 25.01 -3.40 -29.72
C SER A 154 24.47 -4.47 -28.77
N VAL A 155 23.34 -4.19 -28.14
CA VAL A 155 22.53 -5.20 -27.46
C VAL A 155 21.61 -5.88 -28.48
N THR A 156 21.40 -7.18 -28.34
CA THR A 156 20.52 -7.97 -29.20
C THR A 156 19.50 -8.71 -28.35
N PRO A 157 18.41 -9.24 -28.93
CA PRO A 157 17.43 -10.03 -28.18
C PRO A 157 18.01 -11.29 -27.49
N THR A 158 19.20 -11.75 -27.90
CA THR A 158 19.89 -12.91 -27.33
C THR A 158 21.05 -12.56 -26.40
N SER A 159 21.29 -11.26 -26.18
CA SER A 159 22.39 -10.80 -25.34
C SER A 159 22.23 -11.26 -23.90
N ALA A 160 23.34 -11.68 -23.28
CA ALA A 160 23.31 -12.19 -21.91
C ALA A 160 22.90 -11.11 -20.90
N VAL A 161 21.95 -11.43 -20.01
CA VAL A 161 21.57 -10.58 -18.87
C VAL A 161 22.51 -10.87 -17.71
N ALA A 162 23.23 -9.86 -17.24
CA ALA A 162 24.21 -10.02 -16.16
C ALA A 162 23.54 -10.02 -14.78
N PHE A 163 22.57 -9.12 -14.58
CA PHE A 163 21.75 -9.00 -13.37
C PHE A 163 20.54 -8.09 -13.67
N LYS A 164 19.61 -7.98 -12.72
CA LYS A 164 18.48 -7.06 -12.77
C LYS A 164 18.73 -5.85 -11.87
N VAL A 165 18.47 -4.63 -12.37
CA VAL A 165 18.41 -3.42 -11.56
C VAL A 165 17.10 -3.42 -10.79
N PRO A 166 17.10 -3.37 -9.45
CA PRO A 166 15.86 -3.28 -8.67
C PRO A 166 15.04 -2.04 -9.03
N THR A 167 13.79 -2.01 -8.59
CA THR A 167 12.97 -0.81 -8.67
C THR A 167 13.63 0.35 -7.90
N TRP A 168 13.34 1.59 -8.31
CA TRP A 168 13.85 2.79 -7.63
C TRP A 168 15.38 2.88 -7.58
N SER A 169 16.02 2.28 -8.57
CA SER A 169 17.48 2.12 -8.62
C SER A 169 18.02 2.44 -10.00
N VAL A 170 19.30 2.79 -10.08
CA VAL A 170 20.04 2.99 -11.33
C VAL A 170 21.31 2.16 -11.29
N SER A 171 21.58 1.43 -12.37
CA SER A 171 22.88 0.81 -12.62
C SER A 171 23.68 1.73 -13.54
N LEU A 172 24.88 2.10 -13.10
CA LEU A 172 25.80 2.95 -13.84
C LEU A 172 27.04 2.14 -14.19
N ALA A 173 27.34 2.07 -15.48
CA ALA A 173 28.58 1.55 -16.02
C ALA A 173 29.37 2.68 -16.68
N VAL A 174 30.42 3.14 -16.01
CA VAL A 174 31.21 4.30 -16.44
C VAL A 174 32.65 3.88 -16.67
N GLU A 175 33.14 4.11 -17.89
CA GLU A 175 34.54 3.96 -18.23
C GLU A 175 35.28 5.27 -17.97
N GLY A 176 36.45 5.21 -17.35
CA GLY A 176 37.42 6.28 -17.28
C GLY A 176 38.70 5.93 -18.03
N ARG A 177 39.33 6.95 -18.64
CA ARG A 177 40.53 6.84 -19.48
C ARG A 177 41.54 7.90 -19.08
N GLY A 178 42.73 7.47 -18.68
CA GLY A 178 43.85 8.32 -18.27
C GLY A 178 44.99 8.38 -19.31
N GLY A 179 45.92 9.32 -19.14
CA GLY A 179 47.08 9.45 -20.05
C GLY A 179 46.73 9.89 -21.47
N LEU A 180 45.72 10.76 -21.63
CA LEU A 180 45.24 11.23 -22.93
C LEU A 180 46.25 12.15 -23.63
N ARG A 181 46.26 12.14 -24.96
CA ARG A 181 47.12 12.99 -25.81
C ARG A 181 46.32 13.78 -26.83
N GLY A 182 46.72 15.03 -27.06
CA GLY A 182 46.11 15.90 -28.07
C GLY A 182 44.67 16.30 -27.75
N VAL A 183 44.34 16.42 -26.46
CA VAL A 183 42.97 16.71 -26.00
C VAL A 183 42.54 18.11 -26.42
N ASP A 184 41.35 18.19 -27.02
CA ASP A 184 40.62 19.43 -27.26
C ASP A 184 39.42 19.48 -26.33
N ALA A 185 39.38 20.45 -25.42
CA ALA A 185 38.29 20.58 -24.45
C ALA A 185 36.93 20.84 -25.12
N GLY A 186 36.90 21.33 -26.37
CA GLY A 186 35.66 21.57 -27.11
C GLY A 186 35.02 20.31 -27.71
N ALA A 187 35.69 19.15 -27.66
CA ALA A 187 35.24 17.93 -28.31
C ALA A 187 35.35 16.70 -27.37
N PRO A 188 34.65 16.69 -26.21
CA PRO A 188 34.73 15.61 -25.23
C PRO A 188 34.33 14.23 -25.77
N GLU A 189 33.50 14.18 -26.83
CA GLU A 189 33.07 12.96 -27.53
C GLU A 189 34.18 12.25 -28.30
N VAL A 190 35.28 12.95 -28.61
CA VAL A 190 36.36 12.37 -29.42
C VAL A 190 37.10 11.31 -28.61
N LEU A 191 37.31 10.14 -29.22
CA LEU A 191 38.12 9.10 -28.62
C LEU A 191 39.61 9.46 -28.71
N TYR A 192 40.13 10.10 -27.67
CA TYR A 192 41.55 10.48 -27.66
C TYR A 192 42.48 9.27 -27.52
N PRO A 193 43.65 9.28 -28.18
CA PRO A 193 44.71 8.32 -27.91
C PRO A 193 45.15 8.40 -26.45
N ALA A 194 45.18 7.25 -25.77
CA ALA A 194 45.57 7.13 -24.37
C ALA A 194 46.83 6.27 -24.24
N THR A 195 47.78 6.67 -23.40
CA THR A 195 48.90 5.80 -22.99
C THR A 195 48.58 4.92 -21.79
N GLY A 196 47.54 5.26 -21.03
CA GLY A 196 47.04 4.49 -19.89
C GLY A 196 45.99 3.43 -20.26
N ARG A 197 45.69 2.53 -19.31
CA ARG A 197 44.55 1.59 -19.40
C ARG A 197 43.24 2.31 -19.04
N SER A 198 42.14 1.85 -19.62
CA SER A 198 40.80 2.24 -19.20
C SER A 198 40.40 1.52 -17.91
N ARG A 199 39.42 2.08 -17.21
CA ARG A 199 38.83 1.54 -15.98
C ARG A 199 37.32 1.61 -16.09
N ILE A 200 36.62 0.51 -15.88
CA ILE A 200 35.15 0.54 -15.86
C ILE A 200 34.68 0.34 -14.42
N VAL A 201 33.87 1.28 -13.95
CA VAL A 201 33.15 1.20 -12.69
C VAL A 201 31.72 0.79 -13.01
N GLU A 202 31.26 -0.33 -12.47
CA GLU A 202 29.86 -0.74 -12.50
C GLU A 202 29.30 -0.64 -11.07
N ALA A 203 28.25 0.15 -10.89
CA ALA A 203 27.70 0.45 -9.58
C ALA A 203 26.19 0.59 -9.62
N VAL A 204 25.52 -0.01 -8.63
CA VAL A 204 24.06 0.09 -8.47
C VAL A 204 23.77 1.02 -7.31
N TYR A 205 22.93 2.01 -7.56
CA TYR A 205 22.45 2.98 -6.58
C TYR A 205 20.93 2.86 -6.47
N GLN A 206 20.43 2.86 -5.24
CA GLN A 206 18.99 2.87 -4.96
C GLN A 206 18.64 4.13 -4.20
N ILE A 207 17.40 4.60 -4.32
CA ILE A 207 16.88 5.65 -3.45
C ILE A 207 17.08 5.23 -1.98
N ALA A 208 17.93 5.95 -1.27
CA ALA A 208 18.16 5.79 0.15
C ALA A 208 17.04 6.49 0.89
N GLY A 209 16.36 5.77 1.80
CA GLY A 209 15.36 6.31 2.73
C GLY A 209 14.53 7.41 2.08
N THR A 210 13.42 7.07 1.43
CA THR A 210 12.55 8.08 0.78
C THR A 210 12.05 9.15 1.78
N GLY A 211 12.31 9.00 3.08
CA GLY A 211 12.47 10.08 4.03
C GLY A 211 13.66 10.99 3.68
N GLY A 212 13.46 11.90 2.73
CA GLY A 212 14.20 13.16 2.73
C GLY A 212 14.11 13.86 4.09
N PRO A 213 14.83 14.97 4.33
CA PRO A 213 14.91 15.68 5.62
C PRO A 213 13.57 16.29 6.11
N ILE A 214 12.44 15.91 5.52
CA ILE A 214 11.13 16.53 5.71
C ILE A 214 10.34 15.82 6.83
N PHE A 215 10.48 14.51 7.05
CA PHE A 215 9.79 13.80 8.13
C PHE A 215 10.69 12.76 8.83
N GLN A 216 10.43 12.48 10.12
CA GLN A 216 11.15 11.48 10.88
C GLN A 216 10.53 10.09 10.66
N GLU A 217 11.33 9.15 10.14
CA GLU A 217 10.90 7.76 9.88
C GLU A 217 10.44 7.05 11.18
N ALA A 218 9.35 6.29 11.04
CA ALA A 218 8.72 5.50 12.10
C ALA A 218 8.01 4.27 11.50
N GLY A 219 7.87 3.21 12.32
CA GLY A 219 7.09 2.03 11.95
C GLY A 219 5.58 2.29 11.96
N VAL A 220 5.14 3.19 12.85
CA VAL A 220 3.75 3.63 12.94
C VAL A 220 3.67 5.15 13.04
N MET A 221 2.73 5.74 12.31
CA MET A 221 2.37 7.15 12.35
C MET A 221 0.84 7.29 12.44
N ALA A 222 0.33 7.67 13.61
CA ALA A 222 -1.10 7.86 13.90
C ALA A 222 -1.42 9.35 14.07
N GLY A 223 -2.25 9.90 13.16
CA GLY A 223 -2.71 11.30 13.20
C GLY A 223 -3.67 11.56 14.36
N GLY A 224 -4.30 10.50 14.87
CA GLY A 224 -5.01 10.44 16.13
C GLY A 224 -4.19 9.68 17.18
N SER A 225 -4.87 8.78 17.90
CA SER A 225 -4.24 7.93 18.92
C SER A 225 -3.82 6.57 18.34
N PHE A 226 -2.85 5.93 19.00
CA PHE A 226 -2.54 4.52 18.82
C PHE A 226 -3.11 3.74 20.01
N GLN A 227 -3.96 2.76 19.76
CA GLN A 227 -4.56 1.92 20.79
C GLN A 227 -4.43 0.46 20.39
N ALA A 228 -3.90 -0.35 21.30
CA ALA A 228 -3.85 -1.80 21.16
C ALA A 228 -4.53 -2.47 22.37
N GLU A 229 -5.53 -3.29 22.09
CA GLU A 229 -6.18 -4.19 23.03
C GLU A 229 -5.72 -5.61 22.74
N LEU A 230 -5.07 -6.22 23.71
CA LEU A 230 -4.33 -7.46 23.55
C LEU A 230 -5.00 -8.60 24.30
N GLY A 231 -5.11 -9.76 23.65
CA GLY A 231 -5.55 -11.00 24.30
C GLY A 231 -4.48 -11.56 25.24
N THR A 232 -3.51 -12.30 24.71
CA THR A 232 -2.45 -12.95 25.52
C THR A 232 -1.02 -12.41 25.30
N GLY A 233 -0.77 -11.69 24.21
CA GLY A 233 0.55 -11.26 23.75
C GLY A 233 0.96 -9.85 24.18
N ALA A 234 1.75 -9.19 23.34
CA ALA A 234 2.28 -7.84 23.55
C ALA A 234 2.30 -7.05 22.24
N VAL A 235 2.40 -5.72 22.34
CA VAL A 235 2.86 -4.88 21.22
C VAL A 235 4.37 -4.97 21.16
N THR A 236 4.91 -5.58 20.11
CA THR A 236 6.35 -5.67 19.84
C THR A 236 6.71 -4.74 18.68
N VAL A 237 7.57 -3.75 18.94
CA VAL A 237 8.02 -2.80 17.89
C VAL A 237 9.53 -2.90 17.71
N THR A 238 9.96 -3.32 16.51
CA THR A 238 11.39 -3.49 16.16
C THR A 238 11.73 -2.81 14.83
N SER A 239 13.01 -2.77 14.47
CA SER A 239 13.49 -2.17 13.23
C SER A 239 14.54 -3.07 12.59
N THR A 240 14.44 -3.29 11.28
CA THR A 240 15.48 -3.96 10.48
C THR A 240 16.54 -2.97 9.96
N SER A 241 16.32 -1.67 10.19
CA SER A 241 17.21 -0.59 9.78
C SER A 241 18.09 -0.13 10.94
N SER A 242 19.09 0.70 10.64
CA SER A 242 19.86 1.39 11.68
C SER A 242 19.07 2.48 12.43
N THR A 243 17.86 2.80 11.95
CA THR A 243 16.95 3.76 12.60
C THR A 243 16.25 3.07 13.77
N PRO A 244 16.13 3.71 14.94
CA PRO A 244 15.33 3.19 16.04
C PRO A 244 13.91 2.82 15.60
N ALA A 245 13.36 1.76 16.18
CA ALA A 245 11.94 1.44 16.01
C ALA A 245 11.11 2.54 16.66
N ARG A 246 10.16 3.15 15.93
CA ARG A 246 9.36 4.26 16.46
C ARG A 246 7.87 4.07 16.24
N VAL A 247 7.08 4.46 17.23
CA VAL A 247 5.64 4.75 17.13
C VAL A 247 5.45 6.24 17.39
N ARG A 248 4.81 6.94 16.44
CA ARG A 248 4.48 8.37 16.54
C ARG A 248 2.97 8.52 16.52
N ALA A 249 2.39 9.15 17.54
CA ALA A 249 0.98 9.46 17.61
C ALA A 249 0.79 10.94 17.94
N LYS A 250 -0.09 11.66 17.22
CA LYS A 250 -0.46 13.03 17.59
C LYS A 250 -1.44 13.06 18.78
N GLY A 251 -2.11 11.95 19.06
CA GLY A 251 -2.90 11.71 20.26
C GLY A 251 -2.09 11.00 21.34
N GLN A 252 -2.72 9.99 21.95
CA GLN A 252 -2.12 9.12 22.98
C GLN A 252 -1.65 7.79 22.37
N ALA A 253 -0.80 7.08 23.11
CA ALA A 253 -0.44 5.69 22.80
C ALA A 253 -0.76 4.80 24.01
N SER A 254 -1.47 3.70 23.79
CA SER A 254 -1.83 2.76 24.85
C SER A 254 -1.79 1.30 24.38
N ALA A 255 -1.43 0.42 25.30
CA ALA A 255 -1.65 -1.02 25.21
C ALA A 255 -2.33 -1.53 26.49
N SER A 256 -3.42 -2.27 26.34
CA SER A 256 -4.18 -2.88 27.44
C SER A 256 -4.36 -4.38 27.20
N GLY A 257 -4.57 -5.13 28.28
CA GLY A 257 -4.62 -6.60 28.21
C GLY A 257 -3.24 -7.22 27.93
N GLY A 258 -3.23 -8.46 27.45
CA GLY A 258 -2.02 -9.17 27.06
C GLY A 258 -1.19 -9.69 28.23
N SER A 259 0.11 -9.80 27.98
CA SER A 259 1.10 -10.28 28.95
C SER A 259 1.43 -9.24 30.02
N THR A 260 2.15 -9.63 31.08
CA THR A 260 2.56 -8.70 32.15
C THR A 260 3.44 -7.55 31.64
N GLU A 261 4.19 -7.76 30.56
CA GLU A 261 4.88 -6.70 29.82
C GLU A 261 4.21 -6.60 28.45
N ASN A 262 3.19 -5.75 28.33
CA ASN A 262 2.35 -5.70 27.14
C ASN A 262 2.88 -4.73 26.07
N TRP A 263 4.02 -4.08 26.31
CA TRP A 263 4.74 -3.31 25.30
C TRP A 263 6.25 -3.56 25.33
N ILE A 264 6.78 -4.07 24.22
CA ILE A 264 8.18 -4.48 24.06
C ILE A 264 8.79 -3.74 22.87
N SER A 265 9.79 -2.88 23.11
CA SER A 265 10.50 -2.20 22.02
C SER A 265 11.96 -1.90 22.39
N PRO A 266 12.88 -2.85 22.23
CA PRO A 266 14.28 -2.69 22.65
C PRO A 266 14.99 -1.54 21.92
N GLY A 267 15.34 -0.48 22.65
CA GLY A 267 15.96 0.72 22.09
C GLY A 267 15.02 1.55 21.21
N GLY A 268 13.71 1.34 21.33
CA GLY A 268 12.68 2.02 20.56
C GLY A 268 12.24 3.34 21.19
N GLU A 269 11.51 4.13 20.40
CA GLU A 269 10.92 5.40 20.83
C GLU A 269 9.40 5.38 20.65
N VAL A 270 8.66 5.87 21.65
CA VAL A 270 7.25 6.19 21.54
C VAL A 270 7.08 7.70 21.69
N ARG A 271 6.46 8.35 20.70
CA ARG A 271 6.28 9.80 20.69
C ARG A 271 4.78 10.10 20.69
N THR A 272 4.32 10.83 21.70
CA THR A 272 2.91 11.17 21.91
C THR A 272 2.75 12.64 22.28
N SER A 273 1.55 13.21 22.12
CA SER A 273 1.31 14.63 22.43
C SER A 273 1.58 15.00 23.90
N ASP A 274 1.32 14.06 24.82
CA ASP A 274 1.48 14.24 26.26
C ASP A 274 2.77 13.64 26.82
N SER A 275 3.65 13.11 25.94
CA SER A 275 4.88 12.41 26.33
C SER A 275 4.62 11.23 27.27
N SER A 276 3.47 10.56 27.12
CA SER A 276 3.10 9.38 27.90
C SER A 276 2.88 8.15 27.02
N LEU A 277 3.03 6.98 27.64
CA LEU A 277 2.65 5.68 27.10
C LEU A 277 1.87 4.96 28.21
N THR A 278 0.63 4.58 27.93
CA THR A 278 -0.20 3.81 28.86
C THR A 278 -0.06 2.33 28.54
N ALA A 279 0.93 1.68 29.14
CA ALA A 279 1.25 0.26 28.97
C ALA A 279 2.14 -0.24 30.13
N ASP A 280 2.29 -1.55 30.27
CA ASP A 280 3.30 -2.17 31.12
C ASP A 280 4.55 -2.48 30.28
N TYR A 281 5.66 -1.79 30.55
CA TYR A 281 6.91 -1.87 29.77
C TYR A 281 8.17 -1.71 30.62
N ASP A 282 9.29 -2.28 30.17
CA ASP A 282 10.61 -1.98 30.70
C ASP A 282 11.13 -0.62 30.20
N ALA A 283 11.29 0.35 31.10
CA ALA A 283 11.82 1.68 30.79
C ALA A 283 13.28 1.67 30.30
N ALA A 284 14.02 0.57 30.45
CA ALA A 284 15.33 0.39 29.82
C ALA A 284 15.23 0.08 28.32
N GLN A 285 14.07 -0.38 27.85
CA GLN A 285 13.82 -0.73 26.44
C GLN A 285 13.20 0.45 25.69
N VAL A 286 12.22 1.13 26.28
CA VAL A 286 11.40 2.14 25.60
C VAL A 286 11.72 3.55 26.06
N THR A 287 12.02 4.45 25.11
CA THR A 287 12.11 5.89 25.37
C THR A 287 10.79 6.58 24.99
N VAL A 288 10.16 7.27 25.95
CA VAL A 288 8.92 8.03 25.70
C VAL A 288 9.25 9.52 25.55
N LEU A 289 8.76 10.15 24.48
CA LEU A 289 9.04 11.55 24.12
C LEU A 289 7.76 12.29 23.69
N GLY A 290 7.84 13.61 23.66
CA GLY A 290 6.79 14.45 23.06
C GLY A 290 6.81 14.39 21.53
N GLU A 291 5.63 14.28 20.92
CA GLU A 291 5.42 14.40 19.47
C GLU A 291 4.99 15.83 19.13
N PRO A 292 5.81 16.63 18.43
CA PRO A 292 5.45 17.99 18.07
C PRO A 292 4.26 18.02 17.10
N VAL A 293 3.28 18.89 17.35
CA VAL A 293 2.11 19.04 16.47
C VAL A 293 2.51 19.43 15.03
N ILE A 294 3.59 20.19 14.88
CA ILE A 294 4.08 20.69 13.58
C ILE A 294 4.87 19.65 12.78
N ASP A 295 5.37 18.59 13.42
CA ASP A 295 6.23 17.63 12.72
C ASP A 295 5.38 16.83 11.73
N PRO A 296 5.76 16.79 10.44
CA PRO A 296 4.96 16.07 9.47
C PRO A 296 5.14 14.56 9.63
N PHE A 297 4.16 13.83 9.11
CA PHE A 297 4.26 12.41 8.82
C PHE A 297 4.67 12.21 7.36
N PHE A 298 4.85 10.96 6.94
CA PHE A 298 4.95 10.65 5.52
C PHE A 298 3.67 11.11 4.83
N GLN A 299 3.81 11.99 3.83
CA GLN A 299 2.69 12.59 3.10
C GLN A 299 2.57 11.92 1.74
N LEU A 300 1.39 11.37 1.47
CA LEU A 300 1.07 10.78 0.17
C LEU A 300 -0.38 11.09 -0.20
N ALA A 301 -0.59 12.04 -1.11
CA ALA A 301 -1.92 12.38 -1.60
C ALA A 301 -2.41 11.36 -2.64
N TRP A 302 -3.74 11.28 -2.84
CA TRP A 302 -4.37 10.35 -3.79
C TRP A 302 -3.75 10.41 -5.19
N SER A 303 -3.46 11.61 -5.69
CA SER A 303 -2.87 11.84 -7.00
C SER A 303 -1.40 11.41 -7.12
N GLN A 304 -0.73 11.12 -6.00
CA GLN A 304 0.68 10.73 -5.93
C GLN A 304 0.85 9.22 -5.75
N VAL A 305 -0.23 8.48 -5.50
CA VAL A 305 -0.22 7.03 -5.36
C VAL A 305 -0.22 6.37 -6.73
N ARG A 306 0.51 5.26 -6.88
CA ARG A 306 0.40 4.45 -8.10
C ARG A 306 -0.99 3.84 -8.19
N GLN A 307 -1.75 4.24 -9.22
CA GLN A 307 -3.06 3.67 -9.57
C GLN A 307 -2.94 2.81 -10.83
N ALA A 308 -3.92 1.94 -11.09
CA ALA A 308 -4.00 1.26 -12.38
C ALA A 308 -4.28 2.28 -13.48
N ASP A 309 -3.71 2.07 -14.67
CA ASP A 309 -3.96 2.94 -15.82
C ASP A 309 -5.47 2.95 -16.17
N PRO A 310 -6.16 4.10 -16.16
CA PRO A 310 -7.57 4.19 -16.52
C PRO A 310 -7.87 3.76 -17.97
N THR A 311 -6.86 3.72 -18.84
CA THR A 311 -6.96 3.25 -20.22
C THR A 311 -6.62 1.76 -20.37
N GLY A 312 -6.11 1.13 -19.31
CA GLY A 312 -5.75 -0.28 -19.24
C GLY A 312 -6.95 -1.21 -18.96
N PRO A 313 -6.69 -2.42 -18.42
CA PRO A 313 -7.73 -3.39 -18.08
C PRO A 313 -8.75 -2.83 -17.07
N ARG A 314 -10.04 -3.01 -17.37
CA ARG A 314 -11.14 -2.41 -16.59
C ARG A 314 -12.09 -3.44 -16.01
N LEU A 315 -12.53 -3.18 -14.80
CA LEU A 315 -13.58 -3.93 -14.11
C LEU A 315 -14.72 -2.95 -13.77
N ALA A 316 -15.97 -3.36 -13.96
CA ALA A 316 -17.10 -2.54 -13.53
C ALA A 316 -17.20 -2.54 -11.99
N GLY A 317 -17.47 -1.37 -11.40
CA GLY A 317 -17.83 -1.29 -9.98
C GLY A 317 -19.13 -2.04 -9.70
N GLY A 318 -19.27 -2.61 -8.50
CA GLY A 318 -20.43 -3.38 -8.09
C GLY A 318 -20.05 -4.49 -7.11
N THR A 319 -20.99 -5.42 -6.92
CA THR A 319 -20.85 -6.54 -5.99
C THR A 319 -20.69 -7.85 -6.76
N TYR A 320 -19.54 -8.50 -6.57
CA TYR A 320 -19.17 -9.79 -7.11
C TYR A 320 -19.37 -10.87 -6.04
N VAL A 321 -20.14 -11.90 -6.37
CA VAL A 321 -20.63 -12.87 -5.40
C VAL A 321 -20.29 -14.28 -5.84
N TRP A 322 -19.57 -15.03 -5.02
CA TRP A 322 -19.39 -16.46 -5.21
C TRP A 322 -20.58 -17.24 -4.63
N TRP A 323 -21.10 -18.17 -5.42
CA TRP A 323 -22.15 -19.10 -5.01
C TRP A 323 -21.56 -20.50 -4.80
N ASP A 324 -22.21 -21.32 -3.97
CA ASP A 324 -21.84 -22.71 -3.65
C ASP A 324 -21.53 -23.62 -4.86
N ASN A 325 -22.14 -23.34 -6.01
CA ASN A 325 -21.92 -24.06 -7.25
C ASN A 325 -20.60 -23.68 -7.96
N ALA A 326 -19.72 -22.91 -7.30
CA ALA A 326 -18.46 -22.41 -7.82
C ALA A 326 -18.60 -21.46 -9.01
N THR A 327 -19.73 -20.75 -9.15
CA THR A 327 -19.88 -19.68 -10.14
C THR A 327 -19.77 -18.31 -9.51
N LEU A 328 -19.11 -17.40 -10.23
CA LEU A 328 -19.05 -15.98 -9.87
C LEU A 328 -20.24 -15.26 -10.52
N HIS A 329 -20.88 -14.40 -9.75
CA HIS A 329 -22.03 -13.59 -10.14
C HIS A 329 -21.69 -12.11 -9.95
N TYR A 330 -22.27 -11.23 -10.76
CA TYR A 330 -22.10 -9.79 -10.66
C TYR A 330 -23.45 -9.07 -10.54
N TYR A 331 -23.51 -8.13 -9.62
CA TYR A 331 -24.63 -7.23 -9.40
C TYR A 331 -24.14 -5.78 -9.52
N ASP A 332 -24.77 -5.02 -10.40
CA ASP A 332 -24.50 -3.59 -10.60
C ASP A 332 -25.16 -2.77 -9.47
N MET A 333 -24.64 -2.92 -8.26
CA MET A 333 -25.12 -2.26 -7.05
C MET A 333 -24.00 -2.25 -6.00
N SER A 334 -24.04 -1.29 -5.07
CA SER A 334 -23.10 -1.26 -3.94
C SER A 334 -23.32 -2.46 -3.03
N TYR A 335 -22.36 -2.78 -2.16
CA TYR A 335 -22.52 -3.87 -1.20
C TYR A 335 -23.74 -3.67 -0.29
N SER A 336 -23.98 -2.45 0.19
CA SER A 336 -25.15 -2.16 1.03
C SER A 336 -26.47 -2.37 0.30
N ASP A 337 -26.54 -1.96 -0.97
CA ASP A 337 -27.74 -2.16 -1.79
C ASP A 337 -27.94 -3.65 -2.11
N TYR A 338 -26.86 -4.40 -2.29
CA TYR A 338 -26.90 -5.85 -2.47
C TYR A 338 -27.45 -6.58 -1.24
N VAL A 339 -27.03 -6.19 -0.03
CA VAL A 339 -27.57 -6.78 1.20
C VAL A 339 -29.09 -6.57 1.27
N VAL A 340 -29.57 -5.34 1.00
CA VAL A 340 -31.00 -5.03 0.99
C VAL A 340 -31.72 -5.81 -0.13
N PHE A 341 -31.12 -5.91 -1.31
CA PHE A 341 -31.68 -6.63 -2.45
C PHE A 341 -31.90 -8.11 -2.14
N MET A 342 -30.92 -8.77 -1.51
CA MET A 342 -30.98 -10.21 -1.17
C MET A 342 -31.84 -10.53 0.05
N GLN A 343 -32.19 -9.54 0.88
CA GLN A 343 -33.14 -9.73 1.98
C GLN A 343 -34.58 -9.91 1.48
N ASP A 344 -34.90 -9.49 0.25
CA ASP A 344 -36.21 -9.73 -0.36
C ASP A 344 -36.31 -11.19 -0.85
N PRO A 345 -37.26 -12.00 -0.34
CA PRO A 345 -37.50 -13.37 -0.79
C PRO A 345 -37.72 -13.52 -2.30
N ALA A 346 -38.17 -12.48 -3.00
CA ALA A 346 -38.34 -12.50 -4.45
C ALA A 346 -37.00 -12.55 -5.22
N ASN A 347 -35.94 -12.00 -4.62
CA ASN A 347 -34.66 -11.79 -5.27
C ASN A 347 -33.61 -12.83 -4.90
N VAL A 348 -33.87 -13.66 -3.88
CA VAL A 348 -32.89 -14.63 -3.38
C VAL A 348 -32.36 -15.55 -4.48
N ASN A 349 -33.16 -15.89 -5.50
CA ASN A 349 -32.75 -16.74 -6.62
C ASN A 349 -32.31 -15.96 -7.87
N ASP A 350 -32.21 -14.62 -7.81
CA ASP A 350 -31.74 -13.80 -8.92
C ASP A 350 -30.23 -14.07 -9.13
N PRO A 351 -29.83 -14.63 -10.28
CA PRO A 351 -28.44 -14.96 -10.55
C PRO A 351 -27.57 -13.74 -10.92
N GLY A 352 -28.13 -12.53 -11.03
CA GLY A 352 -27.44 -11.37 -11.56
C GLY A 352 -26.84 -11.65 -12.95
N VAL A 353 -25.64 -11.13 -13.20
CA VAL A 353 -24.86 -11.44 -14.42
C VAL A 353 -23.87 -12.57 -14.13
N THR A 354 -24.00 -13.69 -14.85
CA THR A 354 -23.09 -14.84 -14.72
C THR A 354 -22.80 -15.53 -16.07
N PRO A 355 -21.52 -15.81 -16.42
CA PRO A 355 -20.32 -15.31 -15.74
C PRO A 355 -20.18 -13.79 -15.95
N PRO A 356 -19.58 -13.06 -14.99
CA PRO A 356 -19.29 -11.65 -15.17
C PRO A 356 -18.26 -11.42 -16.27
N LEU A 357 -18.29 -10.23 -16.87
CA LEU A 357 -17.24 -9.76 -17.75
C LEU A 357 -16.02 -9.35 -16.92
N LEU A 358 -14.94 -10.13 -17.01
CA LEU A 358 -13.66 -9.85 -16.36
C LEU A 358 -12.62 -9.42 -17.42
N PRO A 359 -11.73 -8.46 -17.10
CA PRO A 359 -10.59 -8.16 -17.95
C PRO A 359 -9.56 -9.31 -17.96
N ASP A 360 -8.68 -9.35 -18.97
CA ASP A 360 -7.65 -10.40 -19.11
C ASP A 360 -6.68 -10.49 -17.90
N SER A 361 -6.54 -9.41 -17.13
CA SER A 361 -5.74 -9.37 -15.90
C SER A 361 -6.43 -10.01 -14.69
N LEU A 362 -7.69 -10.42 -14.83
CA LEU A 362 -8.48 -11.09 -13.79
C LEU A 362 -9.00 -12.44 -14.26
N GLN A 363 -8.83 -13.46 -13.42
CA GLN A 363 -9.36 -14.79 -13.68
C GLN A 363 -10.06 -15.36 -12.45
N ALA A 364 -11.33 -15.72 -12.61
CA ALA A 364 -12.08 -16.47 -11.63
C ALA A 364 -11.78 -17.98 -11.78
N VAL A 365 -11.30 -18.62 -10.72
CA VAL A 365 -10.87 -20.03 -10.71
C VAL A 365 -11.39 -20.71 -9.45
N SER A 366 -11.93 -21.93 -9.58
CA SER A 366 -12.19 -22.80 -8.44
C SER A 366 -11.12 -23.90 -8.41
N GLU A 367 -10.23 -23.87 -7.41
CA GLU A 367 -9.12 -24.82 -7.31
C GLU A 367 -8.90 -25.22 -5.84
N GLY A 368 -8.79 -26.53 -5.60
CA GLY A 368 -8.48 -27.07 -4.26
C GLY A 368 -9.57 -26.80 -3.22
N GLY A 369 -10.82 -26.59 -3.64
CA GLY A 369 -11.94 -26.26 -2.75
C GLY A 369 -12.07 -24.75 -2.46
N ARG A 370 -11.17 -23.90 -2.99
CA ARG A 370 -11.24 -22.44 -2.84
C ARG A 370 -11.72 -21.75 -4.10
N MET A 371 -12.52 -20.71 -3.92
CA MET A 371 -12.96 -19.79 -4.95
C MET A 371 -11.99 -18.62 -5.05
N LYS A 372 -11.18 -18.61 -6.11
CA LYS A 372 -10.08 -17.67 -6.29
C LYS A 372 -10.39 -16.63 -7.36
N LEU A 373 -10.14 -15.36 -7.06
CA LEU A 373 -9.98 -14.32 -8.07
C LEU A 373 -8.48 -14.03 -8.22
N VAL A 374 -7.91 -14.43 -9.35
CA VAL A 374 -6.47 -14.30 -9.64
C VAL A 374 -6.21 -13.00 -10.38
N VAL A 375 -5.28 -12.20 -9.87
CA VAL A 375 -4.85 -10.91 -10.40
C VAL A 375 -3.45 -11.06 -10.98
N SER A 376 -3.31 -10.87 -12.29
CA SER A 376 -2.03 -11.03 -13.00
C SER A 376 -1.43 -9.70 -13.50
N GLY A 377 -2.19 -8.60 -13.40
CA GLY A 377 -1.77 -7.26 -13.82
C GLY A 377 -2.67 -6.18 -13.24
N ASP A 378 -2.43 -4.93 -13.66
CA ASP A 378 -3.20 -3.77 -13.18
C ASP A 378 -4.69 -3.87 -13.58
N VAL A 379 -5.57 -3.43 -12.69
CA VAL A 379 -7.04 -3.41 -12.86
C VAL A 379 -7.58 -2.08 -12.35
N ASN A 380 -8.21 -1.33 -13.24
CA ASN A 380 -8.96 -0.13 -12.87
C ASN A 380 -10.45 -0.47 -12.70
N VAL A 381 -11.00 -0.25 -11.50
CA VAL A 381 -12.44 -0.34 -11.23
C VAL A 381 -13.09 0.96 -11.68
N GLU A 382 -13.83 0.90 -12.79
CA GLU A 382 -14.55 2.06 -13.32
C GLU A 382 -16.00 2.10 -12.81
N PRO A 383 -16.61 3.29 -12.73
CA PRO A 383 -18.03 3.40 -12.43
C PRO A 383 -18.86 2.53 -13.38
N SER A 384 -19.76 1.75 -12.80
CA SER A 384 -20.70 0.89 -13.52
C SER A 384 -21.73 1.68 -14.33
N ALA A 385 -22.64 0.98 -15.03
CA ALA A 385 -23.73 1.63 -15.74
C ALA A 385 -24.69 2.39 -14.79
N GLN A 386 -24.84 1.91 -13.55
CA GLN A 386 -25.60 2.60 -12.49
C GLN A 386 -24.76 3.62 -11.70
N GLY A 387 -23.49 3.82 -12.05
CA GLY A 387 -22.60 4.78 -11.39
C GLY A 387 -21.96 4.26 -10.10
N VAL A 388 -22.02 2.96 -9.84
CA VAL A 388 -21.37 2.32 -8.69
C VAL A 388 -19.87 2.25 -8.96
N SER A 389 -19.08 2.85 -8.08
CA SER A 389 -17.61 2.87 -8.19
C SER A 389 -16.92 1.94 -7.19
N SER A 390 -17.64 1.42 -6.20
CA SER A 390 -17.12 0.47 -5.21
C SER A 390 -16.90 -0.92 -5.82
N LEU A 391 -15.93 -1.65 -5.33
CA LEU A 391 -15.73 -3.08 -5.61
C LEU A 391 -16.02 -3.88 -4.35
N ALA A 392 -16.94 -4.84 -4.42
CA ALA A 392 -17.12 -5.84 -3.38
C ALA A 392 -16.92 -7.25 -3.94
N LEU A 393 -16.14 -8.09 -3.26
CA LEU A 393 -16.02 -9.52 -3.55
C LEU A 393 -16.41 -10.30 -2.29
N ILE A 394 -17.50 -11.05 -2.35
CA ILE A 394 -18.11 -11.71 -1.18
C ILE A 394 -18.60 -13.13 -1.52
N PRO A 395 -18.77 -14.03 -0.53
CA PRO A 395 -19.65 -15.17 -0.69
C PRO A 395 -21.11 -14.69 -0.58
N ARG A 396 -22.06 -15.51 -1.00
CA ARG A 396 -23.48 -15.14 -1.02
C ARG A 396 -24.07 -14.80 0.34
N MET A 397 -23.63 -15.49 1.40
CA MET A 397 -24.02 -15.21 2.80
C MET A 397 -23.21 -14.08 3.43
N GLY A 398 -22.33 -13.40 2.67
CA GLY A 398 -21.40 -12.43 3.22
C GLY A 398 -20.45 -13.05 4.25
N ALA A 399 -19.95 -12.24 5.16
CA ALA A 399 -19.11 -12.76 6.25
C ALA A 399 -19.28 -11.93 7.50
N GLU A 400 -19.33 -12.61 8.63
CA GLU A 400 -19.43 -11.98 9.93
C GLU A 400 -18.19 -11.17 10.27
N GLU A 401 -18.39 -9.98 10.84
CA GLU A 401 -17.28 -9.10 11.26
C GLU A 401 -17.11 -9.03 12.78
N ALA A 402 -18.01 -9.66 13.55
CA ALA A 402 -17.95 -9.75 15.01
C ALA A 402 -18.74 -10.99 15.47
N PRO A 403 -18.29 -11.70 16.51
CA PRO A 403 -18.94 -12.94 16.93
C PRO A 403 -20.29 -12.66 17.57
N PRO A 404 -21.31 -13.53 17.45
CA PRO A 404 -22.69 -13.25 17.86
C PRO A 404 -22.90 -12.75 19.30
N ALA A 405 -22.01 -13.09 20.23
CA ALA A 405 -22.05 -12.66 21.63
C ALA A 405 -21.36 -11.31 21.91
N ASP A 406 -20.66 -10.75 20.93
CA ASP A 406 -20.05 -9.42 21.02
C ASP A 406 -21.15 -8.35 20.99
N PRO A 407 -21.15 -7.36 21.91
CA PRO A 407 -22.08 -6.23 21.86
C PRO A 407 -22.07 -5.50 20.50
N GLU A 408 -20.96 -5.56 19.77
CA GLU A 408 -20.81 -4.99 18.45
C GLU A 408 -21.29 -5.91 17.31
N ALA A 409 -21.55 -7.19 17.57
CA ALA A 409 -22.17 -8.14 16.65
C ALA A 409 -23.70 -8.03 16.62
N ALA A 410 -24.31 -7.30 17.54
CA ALA A 410 -25.70 -6.89 17.43
C ALA A 410 -25.86 -5.86 16.30
N GLY A 411 -25.71 -6.31 15.05
CA GLY A 411 -26.44 -5.70 13.96
C GLY A 411 -27.91 -5.99 14.21
N GLY A 412 -28.64 -5.10 14.87
CA GLY A 412 -30.07 -5.04 14.62
C GLY A 412 -30.94 -6.23 15.08
N GLY A 413 -31.41 -6.47 16.32
CA GLY A 413 -32.40 -7.60 16.45
C GLY A 413 -33.52 -7.69 17.47
N PRO A 414 -33.91 -8.88 17.97
CA PRO A 414 -34.99 -8.99 18.94
C PRO A 414 -34.79 -8.13 20.20
N LEU A 415 -35.66 -7.13 20.31
CA LEU A 415 -35.92 -6.33 21.50
C LEU A 415 -35.71 -7.15 22.78
N PRO A 416 -34.66 -6.89 23.59
CA PRO A 416 -34.70 -7.32 24.97
C PRO A 416 -35.89 -6.60 25.63
N ALA A 417 -36.54 -7.24 26.60
CA ALA A 417 -37.66 -6.68 27.36
C ALA A 417 -37.39 -5.28 28.00
N GLN A 418 -36.15 -4.80 27.95
CA GLN A 418 -35.68 -3.45 28.30
C GLN A 418 -36.12 -2.36 27.31
N ALA A 419 -36.24 -2.64 26.01
CA ALA A 419 -36.64 -1.65 25.02
C ALA A 419 -38.10 -1.20 25.21
N ALA A 420 -38.99 -2.11 25.64
CA ALA A 420 -40.37 -1.78 26.00
C ALA A 420 -40.48 -0.90 27.25
N SER A 421 -39.51 -0.99 28.19
CA SER A 421 -39.45 -0.09 29.36
C SER A 421 -38.84 1.27 29.05
N ASP A 422 -37.91 1.34 28.10
CA ASP A 422 -37.27 2.59 27.68
C ASP A 422 -38.18 3.43 26.77
N LEU A 423 -39.00 2.77 25.93
CA LEU A 423 -40.02 3.40 25.07
C LEU A 423 -41.20 4.03 25.84
N GLY A 424 -41.47 3.56 27.07
CA GLY A 424 -42.55 4.08 27.90
C GLY A 424 -42.19 5.35 28.70
N GLY A 425 -40.92 5.79 28.65
CA GLY A 425 -40.40 6.84 29.53
C GLY A 425 -40.29 8.24 28.92
N ASP A 426 -40.24 8.39 27.60
CA ASP A 426 -39.71 9.61 26.97
C ASP A 426 -40.66 10.29 25.97
N VAL A 427 -40.94 11.57 26.21
CA VAL A 427 -41.88 12.43 25.44
C VAL A 427 -41.36 12.71 24.01
N ALA A 428 -40.08 12.43 23.72
CA ALA A 428 -39.45 12.65 22.43
C ALA A 428 -39.92 11.69 21.32
N VAL A 429 -40.44 10.51 21.67
CA VAL A 429 -40.80 9.46 20.70
C VAL A 429 -42.08 9.79 19.91
N GLY A 430 -42.98 10.60 20.48
CA GLY A 430 -44.15 11.10 19.75
C GLY A 430 -43.77 11.87 18.48
N GLY A 431 -42.66 12.63 18.50
CA GLY A 431 -42.17 13.36 17.33
C GLY A 431 -41.57 12.46 16.25
N LEU A 432 -40.85 11.39 16.63
CA LEU A 432 -40.23 10.46 15.67
C LEU A 432 -41.27 9.52 15.05
N PHE A 433 -42.24 9.06 15.84
CA PHE A 433 -43.37 8.28 15.33
C PHE A 433 -44.24 9.11 14.39
N HIS A 434 -44.38 10.39 14.67
CA HIS A 434 -45.04 11.37 13.80
C HIS A 434 -44.32 11.56 12.46
N GLU A 435 -42.98 11.66 12.43
CA GLU A 435 -42.20 11.70 11.18
C GLU A 435 -42.30 10.42 10.36
N PHE A 436 -42.28 9.25 11.01
CA PHE A 436 -42.49 7.95 10.35
C PHE A 436 -43.84 7.90 9.63
N LEU A 437 -44.93 8.22 10.34
CA LEU A 437 -46.28 8.23 9.76
C LEU A 437 -46.41 9.20 8.58
N LEU A 438 -45.80 10.39 8.67
CA LEU A 438 -45.77 11.36 7.57
C LEU A 438 -45.01 10.82 6.34
N SER A 439 -43.89 10.12 6.56
CA SER A 439 -43.06 9.57 5.49
C SER A 439 -43.69 8.36 4.77
N TYR A 440 -44.46 7.55 5.51
CA TYR A 440 -44.96 6.26 5.04
C TYR A 440 -46.42 6.33 4.56
N GLN A 441 -47.26 7.19 5.16
CA GLN A 441 -48.72 7.22 4.93
C GLN A 441 -49.23 8.57 4.41
N GLY A 442 -48.42 9.65 4.43
CA GLY A 442 -48.78 10.98 3.92
C GLY A 442 -49.25 11.98 4.99
N ALA A 443 -49.81 13.12 4.54
CA ALA A 443 -49.88 14.38 5.30
C ALA A 443 -50.75 14.37 6.57
N SER A 444 -51.82 13.57 6.65
CA SER A 444 -52.69 13.48 7.83
C SER A 444 -53.52 12.20 7.80
N GLY A 445 -53.79 11.62 8.97
CA GLY A 445 -54.62 10.42 9.08
C GLY A 445 -55.00 10.11 10.52
N GLU A 446 -55.82 9.07 10.67
CA GLU A 446 -56.40 8.61 11.92
C GLU A 446 -56.38 7.08 11.93
N ILE A 447 -55.97 6.49 13.06
CA ILE A 447 -55.89 5.04 13.26
C ILE A 447 -56.59 4.68 14.56
N ASP A 448 -57.49 3.71 14.50
CA ASP A 448 -58.10 3.08 15.66
C ASP A 448 -57.35 1.81 16.07
N ILE A 449 -57.00 1.73 17.36
CA ILE A 449 -56.35 0.59 18.01
C ILE A 449 -57.36 -0.04 18.96
N GLU A 450 -57.82 -1.24 18.61
CA GLU A 450 -58.69 -2.03 19.48
C GLU A 450 -57.90 -2.59 20.67
N ILE A 451 -58.28 -2.21 21.89
CA ILE A 451 -57.61 -2.65 23.12
C ILE A 451 -58.41 -3.79 23.75
N ASN A 452 -57.99 -5.02 23.47
CA ASN A 452 -58.62 -6.28 23.90
C ASN A 452 -60.07 -6.45 23.40
N ASP A 453 -60.65 -7.65 23.57
CA ASP A 453 -62.07 -8.02 23.38
C ASP A 453 -63.10 -7.14 24.17
N SER A 454 -62.68 -5.99 24.69
CA SER A 454 -63.51 -4.93 25.25
C SER A 454 -63.80 -3.86 24.20
N SER A 455 -64.98 -3.25 24.27
CA SER A 455 -65.43 -2.14 23.41
C SER A 455 -64.64 -0.82 23.59
N ASP A 456 -63.38 -0.88 24.02
CA ASP A 456 -62.53 0.27 24.34
C ASP A 456 -61.47 0.41 23.25
N PHE A 457 -61.47 1.56 22.56
CA PHE A 457 -60.54 1.90 21.49
C PHE A 457 -59.58 3.00 21.94
N ALA A 458 -58.34 2.95 21.46
CA ALA A 458 -57.44 4.09 21.48
C ALA A 458 -57.19 4.57 20.07
N GLU A 459 -57.24 5.88 19.89
CA GLU A 459 -57.17 6.56 18.62
C GLU A 459 -55.83 7.30 18.52
N VAL A 460 -55.16 7.16 17.39
CA VAL A 460 -53.95 7.91 17.07
C VAL A 460 -54.22 8.78 15.85
N GLN A 461 -54.24 10.09 16.06
CA GLN A 461 -54.42 11.09 15.00
C GLN A 461 -53.10 11.78 14.71
N TRP A 462 -52.77 11.97 13.44
CA TRP A 462 -51.64 12.79 13.02
C TRP A 462 -52.00 13.79 11.92
N SER A 463 -51.32 14.93 11.96
CA SER A 463 -51.35 16.00 10.96
C SER A 463 -49.92 16.32 10.54
N PRO A 464 -49.64 17.23 9.59
CA PRO A 464 -48.25 17.61 9.28
C PRO A 464 -47.51 18.26 10.47
N THR A 465 -48.24 18.74 11.48
CA THR A 465 -47.68 19.55 12.58
C THR A 465 -47.92 18.99 13.98
N SER A 466 -48.64 17.88 14.11
CA SER A 466 -48.92 17.26 15.42
C SER A 466 -49.28 15.79 15.32
N ILE A 467 -49.06 15.07 16.42
CA ILE A 467 -49.66 13.77 16.70
C ILE A 467 -50.40 13.83 18.05
N SER A 468 -51.53 13.16 18.16
CA SER A 468 -52.32 13.03 19.38
C SER A 468 -52.77 11.60 19.59
N PHE A 469 -52.87 11.21 20.87
CA PHE A 469 -53.33 9.91 21.32
C PHE A 469 -54.57 10.14 22.19
N GLU A 470 -55.70 9.54 21.83
CA GLU A 470 -56.94 9.58 22.61
C GLU A 470 -57.33 8.14 23.02
N GLY A 471 -57.80 7.92 24.24
CA GLY A 471 -58.22 6.58 24.70
C GLY A 471 -57.73 6.20 26.12
N PRO A 472 -58.06 4.99 26.60
CA PRO A 472 -57.68 4.54 27.93
C PRO A 472 -56.21 4.11 28.02
N GLY A 473 -55.42 4.87 28.77
CA GLY A 473 -54.00 4.60 29.04
C GLY A 473 -53.13 5.82 28.82
N THR A 474 -51.86 5.73 29.22
CA THR A 474 -50.83 6.70 28.86
C THR A 474 -50.33 6.45 27.44
N PRO A 475 -49.82 7.47 26.70
CA PRO A 475 -49.21 7.26 25.38
C PRO A 475 -48.12 6.18 25.37
N ALA A 476 -47.38 6.07 26.48
CA ALA A 476 -46.40 5.02 26.73
C ALA A 476 -47.00 3.61 26.74
N GLU A 477 -48.10 3.41 27.47
CA GLU A 477 -48.81 2.13 27.54
C GLU A 477 -49.44 1.76 26.19
N LEU A 478 -49.89 2.74 25.40
CA LEU A 478 -50.40 2.53 24.05
C LEU A 478 -49.28 2.13 23.08
N MET A 479 -48.12 2.78 23.18
CA MET A 479 -46.96 2.44 22.35
C MET A 479 -46.40 1.06 22.66
N GLN A 480 -46.35 0.68 23.93
CA GLN A 480 -45.95 -0.65 24.35
C GLN A 480 -46.86 -1.74 23.73
N LYS A 481 -48.17 -1.47 23.62
CA LYS A 481 -49.12 -2.40 23.01
C LYS A 481 -49.01 -2.50 21.49
N ILE A 482 -48.67 -1.42 20.79
CA ILE A 482 -48.43 -1.45 19.33
C ILE A 482 -47.25 -2.38 18.97
N TRP A 483 -46.26 -2.49 19.87
CA TRP A 483 -45.02 -3.23 19.66
C TRP A 483 -44.98 -4.64 20.30
N ASP A 484 -45.99 -5.05 21.05
CA ASP A 484 -45.99 -6.36 21.74
C ASP A 484 -46.54 -7.48 20.84
N VAL A 485 -45.62 -8.33 20.36
CA VAL A 485 -45.90 -9.49 19.49
C VAL A 485 -46.66 -10.64 20.17
N ASN A 486 -46.77 -10.66 21.50
CA ASN A 486 -47.51 -11.70 22.23
C ASN A 486 -49.01 -11.37 22.37
N TYR A 487 -49.40 -10.13 22.08
CA TYR A 487 -50.80 -9.78 21.86
C TYR A 487 -51.12 -10.16 20.42
N GLY A 488 -52.10 -11.05 20.20
CA GLY A 488 -52.56 -11.41 18.86
C GLY A 488 -52.73 -10.13 18.04
N GLY A 489 -51.92 -10.00 16.98
CA GLY A 489 -51.50 -8.70 16.46
C GLY A 489 -52.65 -7.69 16.30
N PRO A 490 -52.41 -6.40 16.56
CA PRO A 490 -53.45 -5.39 16.47
C PRO A 490 -54.12 -5.46 15.09
N THR A 491 -55.44 -5.58 15.06
CA THR A 491 -56.22 -5.46 13.83
C THR A 491 -56.42 -3.99 13.51
N TRP A 492 -55.60 -3.47 12.60
CA TRP A 492 -55.62 -2.08 12.16
C TRP A 492 -56.89 -1.81 11.35
N GLN A 493 -57.72 -0.87 11.81
CA GLN A 493 -58.89 -0.37 11.08
C GLN A 493 -58.72 1.14 10.85
N TRP A 494 -59.00 1.58 9.62
CA TRP A 494 -59.04 2.99 9.25
C TRP A 494 -60.48 3.48 9.32
N ASP A 495 -60.75 4.53 10.08
CA ASP A 495 -61.95 5.36 9.88
C ASP A 495 -61.59 6.48 8.89
N ASP A 496 -62.07 6.35 7.65
CA ASP A 496 -62.00 7.44 6.67
C ASP A 496 -63.15 8.40 6.99
N GLY A 497 -62.96 9.16 8.06
CA GLY A 497 -63.92 10.05 8.73
C GLY A 497 -65.24 10.29 8.02
N GLY A 498 -66.23 9.41 8.25
CA GLY A 498 -67.60 9.71 7.80
C GLY A 498 -68.64 8.60 7.68
N ILE A 499 -68.42 7.33 8.06
CA ILE A 499 -69.44 6.29 7.88
C ILE A 499 -69.64 5.43 9.13
N ALA A 500 -70.89 5.37 9.59
CA ALA A 500 -71.33 4.67 10.80
C ALA A 500 -70.96 3.16 10.82
N TYR A 501 -70.48 2.71 11.98
CA TYR A 501 -70.20 1.31 12.34
C TYR A 501 -71.30 0.34 11.88
N GLY A 502 -70.93 -0.62 11.01
CA GLY A 502 -71.80 -1.75 10.63
C GLY A 502 -71.74 -2.25 9.19
N SER A 503 -70.95 -1.65 8.28
CA SER A 503 -70.81 -2.17 6.90
C SER A 503 -69.56 -3.03 6.72
N THR A 504 -69.79 -4.26 6.29
CA THR A 504 -68.80 -5.31 5.98
C THR A 504 -67.79 -4.93 4.91
N SER A 505 -66.52 -5.29 5.19
CA SER A 505 -65.35 -5.42 4.30
C SER A 505 -64.44 -4.19 4.16
N TYR A 506 -63.58 -4.00 5.15
CA TYR A 506 -62.32 -3.27 5.01
C TYR A 506 -61.15 -4.26 5.03
N ALA A 507 -60.18 -4.08 4.13
CA ALA A 507 -58.98 -4.92 4.11
C ALA A 507 -57.98 -4.38 5.14
N PRO A 508 -57.55 -5.18 6.13
CA PRO A 508 -56.50 -4.75 7.06
C PRO A 508 -55.22 -4.49 6.27
N ILE A 509 -54.63 -3.30 6.43
CA ILE A 509 -53.28 -3.02 5.97
C ILE A 509 -52.34 -3.52 7.08
N ALA A 510 -51.43 -4.43 6.74
CA ALA A 510 -50.46 -4.95 7.69
C ALA A 510 -49.46 -3.84 8.07
N PHE A 511 -49.32 -3.57 9.36
CA PHE A 511 -48.21 -2.77 9.86
C PHE A 511 -46.92 -3.59 9.74
N ASP A 512 -45.99 -3.11 8.92
CA ASP A 512 -44.67 -3.71 8.77
C ASP A 512 -43.79 -3.31 9.96
N GLN A 513 -43.86 -4.13 11.01
CA GLN A 513 -43.07 -3.97 12.23
C GLN A 513 -41.56 -3.97 11.95
N ASN A 514 -41.11 -4.63 10.87
CA ASN A 514 -39.70 -4.69 10.51
C ASN A 514 -39.25 -3.38 9.85
N ALA A 515 -40.06 -2.81 8.95
CA ALA A 515 -39.80 -1.49 8.37
C ALA A 515 -39.79 -0.38 9.43
N ALA A 516 -40.70 -0.46 10.41
CA ALA A 516 -40.72 0.47 11.54
C ALA A 516 -39.51 0.26 12.49
N ALA A 517 -39.11 -0.98 12.77
CA ALA A 517 -37.96 -1.26 13.63
C ALA A 517 -36.64 -0.77 13.01
N LEU A 518 -36.51 -0.88 11.68
CA LEU A 518 -35.42 -0.31 10.89
C LEU A 518 -35.41 1.22 10.94
N TYR A 519 -36.59 1.86 10.89
CA TYR A 519 -36.72 3.33 10.98
C TYR A 519 -36.34 3.87 12.39
N PHE A 520 -36.69 3.15 13.46
CA PHE A 520 -36.40 3.54 14.84
C PHE A 520 -35.06 3.01 15.39
N SER A 521 -34.31 2.21 14.63
CA SER A 521 -33.07 1.55 15.10
C SER A 521 -33.24 0.77 16.41
N LEU A 522 -34.41 0.16 16.63
CA LEU A 522 -34.70 -0.63 17.83
C LEU A 522 -34.30 -2.08 17.57
N SER A 523 -33.32 -2.60 18.32
CA SER A 523 -32.60 -3.78 17.89
C SER A 523 -31.84 -4.51 19.02
N GLY A 524 -32.00 -5.83 19.16
CA GLY A 524 -31.03 -6.78 19.73
C GLY A 524 -30.98 -8.20 19.10
N GLY A 525 -30.12 -8.50 18.11
CA GLY A 525 -29.87 -9.85 17.54
C GLY A 525 -30.24 -10.15 16.07
N GLY A 526 -29.89 -9.27 15.12
CA GLY A 526 -29.87 -9.61 13.71
C GLY A 526 -28.53 -10.25 13.36
N PRO A 527 -28.31 -10.60 12.09
CA PRO A 527 -27.05 -11.20 11.67
C PRO A 527 -25.89 -10.25 12.03
N PRO A 528 -24.73 -10.79 12.47
CA PRO A 528 -23.58 -9.97 12.76
C PRO A 528 -23.24 -9.04 11.59
N ARG A 529 -22.76 -7.83 11.91
CA ARG A 529 -22.42 -6.82 10.91
C ARG A 529 -21.59 -7.44 9.78
N GLY A 530 -22.06 -7.38 8.53
CA GLY A 530 -21.36 -7.91 7.36
C GLY A 530 -21.83 -9.27 6.83
N ALA A 531 -22.64 -10.00 7.59
CA ALA A 531 -23.34 -11.19 7.08
C ALA A 531 -24.59 -10.78 6.28
N VAL A 532 -24.87 -11.54 5.22
CA VAL A 532 -26.10 -11.48 4.43
C VAL A 532 -26.89 -12.73 4.79
N ASP A 533 -28.15 -12.56 5.18
CA ASP A 533 -29.05 -13.67 5.51
C ASP A 533 -30.24 -13.68 4.53
N PRO A 534 -30.07 -14.21 3.30
CA PRO A 534 -31.14 -14.29 2.32
C PRO A 534 -32.21 -15.30 2.78
N PRO A 535 -33.49 -14.92 2.87
CA PRO A 535 -34.52 -15.80 3.40
C PRO A 535 -34.66 -17.12 2.65
N GLY A 536 -34.56 -18.24 3.37
CA GLY A 536 -34.78 -19.58 2.82
C GLY A 536 -33.65 -20.09 1.91
N VAL A 537 -32.49 -19.43 1.92
CA VAL A 537 -31.26 -19.90 1.27
C VAL A 537 -30.34 -20.49 2.33
N SER A 538 -29.80 -21.69 2.07
CA SER A 538 -28.65 -22.22 2.80
C SER A 538 -27.49 -22.32 1.81
N ASP A 539 -26.41 -21.60 2.06
CA ASP A 539 -25.18 -21.64 1.26
C ASP A 539 -24.01 -21.96 2.21
N GLY A 540 -23.12 -22.86 1.79
CA GLY A 540 -22.03 -23.37 2.61
C GLY A 540 -20.72 -22.59 2.44
N LEU A 541 -20.62 -21.69 1.46
CA LEU A 541 -19.43 -20.88 1.30
C LEU A 541 -19.30 -19.84 2.41
N THR A 542 -18.18 -19.93 3.11
CA THR A 542 -17.77 -18.96 4.12
C THR A 542 -16.67 -18.06 3.56
N ALA A 543 -16.22 -17.10 4.37
CA ALA A 543 -15.01 -16.38 4.01
C ALA A 543 -13.76 -17.30 3.93
N ALA A 544 -13.79 -18.47 4.58
CA ALA A 544 -12.70 -19.44 4.54
C ALA A 544 -12.39 -19.96 3.13
N ASP A 545 -13.41 -19.96 2.29
CA ASP A 545 -13.39 -20.56 0.96
C ASP A 545 -12.96 -19.57 -0.13
N LEU A 546 -12.89 -18.28 0.17
CA LEU A 546 -12.60 -17.23 -0.81
C LEU A 546 -11.15 -16.75 -0.75
N GLU A 547 -10.56 -16.46 -1.92
CA GLU A 547 -9.21 -15.94 -2.03
C GLU A 547 -9.07 -14.92 -3.18
N LEU A 548 -8.57 -13.72 -2.90
CA LEU A 548 -8.01 -12.81 -3.91
C LEU A 548 -6.50 -13.05 -3.97
N SER A 549 -5.99 -13.51 -5.11
CA SER A 549 -4.59 -13.93 -5.25
C SER A 549 -3.84 -13.08 -6.28
N PHE A 550 -2.79 -12.39 -5.85
CA PHE A 550 -1.86 -11.70 -6.73
C PHE A 550 -0.81 -12.69 -7.30
N ALA A 551 -1.00 -13.07 -8.56
CA ALA A 551 -0.14 -13.99 -9.31
C ALA A 551 0.59 -13.24 -10.43
N VAL A 552 1.37 -12.23 -10.06
CA VAL A 552 2.17 -11.44 -11.00
C VAL A 552 3.48 -12.16 -11.37
N PRO A 553 4.00 -11.97 -12.59
CA PRO A 553 5.33 -12.47 -12.96
C PRO A 553 6.42 -11.99 -12.00
N GLU A 554 7.51 -12.74 -11.88
CA GLU A 554 8.64 -12.37 -11.02
C GLU A 554 9.19 -10.97 -11.37
N GLY A 555 9.26 -10.09 -10.37
CA GLY A 555 9.64 -8.69 -10.53
C GLY A 555 8.53 -7.78 -11.05
N ALA A 556 7.36 -8.29 -11.43
CA ALA A 556 6.20 -7.46 -11.75
C ALA A 556 5.41 -7.07 -10.48
N SER A 557 4.52 -6.10 -10.63
CA SER A 557 3.57 -5.70 -9.60
C SER A 557 2.23 -5.31 -10.22
N ALA A 558 1.15 -5.59 -9.51
CA ALA A 558 -0.22 -5.34 -9.95
C ALA A 558 -0.94 -4.42 -8.97
N VAL A 559 -1.72 -3.49 -9.49
CA VAL A 559 -2.55 -2.57 -8.72
C VAL A 559 -4.02 -2.82 -9.04
N ILE A 560 -4.84 -3.00 -8.02
CA ILE A 560 -6.29 -2.82 -8.13
C ILE A 560 -6.60 -1.43 -7.59
N SER A 561 -7.10 -0.55 -8.46
CA SER A 561 -7.52 0.79 -8.05
C SER A 561 -9.01 1.02 -8.26
N SER A 562 -9.67 1.62 -7.28
CA SER A 562 -11.08 2.04 -7.34
C SER A 562 -11.22 3.47 -6.84
N ALA A 563 -12.11 4.25 -7.47
CA ALA A 563 -12.49 5.57 -6.97
C ALA A 563 -13.43 5.51 -5.74
N GLY A 564 -14.11 4.37 -5.53
CA GLY A 564 -14.96 4.11 -4.37
C GLY A 564 -14.32 3.10 -3.41
N ASP A 565 -15.14 2.51 -2.56
CA ASP A 565 -14.70 1.53 -1.55
C ASP A 565 -14.25 0.20 -2.18
N ILE A 566 -13.31 -0.48 -1.53
CA ILE A 566 -12.93 -1.86 -1.86
C ILE A 566 -13.25 -2.75 -0.65
N ARG A 567 -14.22 -3.66 -0.81
CA ARG A 567 -14.56 -4.71 0.18
C ARG A 567 -14.14 -6.07 -0.36
N LEU A 568 -13.34 -6.79 0.42
CA LEU A 568 -12.89 -8.14 0.09
C LEU A 568 -13.24 -9.06 1.25
N THR A 569 -14.01 -10.10 0.97
CA THR A 569 -14.25 -11.18 1.93
C THR A 569 -13.42 -12.40 1.53
N GLY A 570 -12.70 -12.94 2.51
CA GLY A 570 -11.79 -14.06 2.35
C GLY A 570 -10.32 -13.65 2.42
N ALA A 571 -9.44 -14.55 1.99
CA ALA A 571 -8.01 -14.34 2.05
C ALA A 571 -7.52 -13.40 0.94
N VAL A 572 -6.62 -12.48 1.24
CA VAL A 572 -5.84 -11.76 0.22
C VAL A 572 -4.41 -12.26 0.28
N THR A 573 -3.92 -12.83 -0.83
CA THR A 573 -2.63 -13.54 -0.91
C THR A 573 -1.81 -13.10 -2.12
N GLY A 574 -0.53 -13.46 -2.15
CA GLY A 574 0.36 -13.23 -3.29
C GLY A 574 1.50 -12.24 -3.03
N THR A 575 2.23 -11.91 -4.08
CA THR A 575 3.41 -11.02 -4.06
C THR A 575 3.25 -9.85 -5.00
N GLY A 576 3.70 -8.64 -4.62
CA GLY A 576 3.73 -7.50 -5.54
C GLY A 576 2.36 -6.91 -5.88
N GLY A 577 1.34 -7.16 -5.05
CA GLY A 577 0.01 -6.55 -5.19
C GLY A 577 -0.08 -5.16 -4.56
N SER A 578 -1.03 -4.34 -4.98
CA SER A 578 -1.42 -3.12 -4.27
C SER A 578 -2.92 -2.89 -4.40
N LEU A 579 -3.54 -2.50 -3.29
CA LEU A 579 -4.95 -2.09 -3.23
C LEU A 579 -5.02 -0.59 -3.01
N VAL A 580 -5.72 0.13 -3.90
CA VAL A 580 -5.75 1.59 -3.90
C VAL A 580 -7.19 2.07 -4.03
N SER A 581 -7.73 2.69 -2.98
CA SER A 581 -9.13 3.11 -2.92
C SER A 581 -9.28 4.61 -2.68
N GLY A 582 -10.12 5.25 -3.49
CA GLY A 582 -10.60 6.61 -3.27
C GLY A 582 -11.64 6.72 -2.16
N GLY A 583 -12.13 5.57 -1.67
CA GLY A 583 -12.92 5.41 -0.45
C GLY A 583 -12.15 4.59 0.59
N SER A 584 -12.84 3.66 1.25
CA SER A 584 -12.31 2.79 2.29
C SER A 584 -11.88 1.42 1.76
N ILE A 585 -10.93 0.76 2.42
CA ILE A 585 -10.59 -0.66 2.18
C ILE A 585 -11.09 -1.49 3.35
N ARG A 586 -11.84 -2.56 3.09
CA ARG A 586 -12.39 -3.46 4.11
C ARG A 586 -12.08 -4.91 3.77
N ILE A 587 -11.35 -5.61 4.63
CA ILE A 587 -11.00 -7.03 4.47
C ILE A 587 -11.65 -7.82 5.61
N VAL A 588 -12.45 -8.83 5.27
CA VAL A 588 -13.29 -9.59 6.23
C VAL A 588 -13.08 -11.10 6.09
N GLY A 589 -13.02 -11.84 7.21
CA GLY A 589 -13.11 -13.30 7.26
C GLY A 589 -11.81 -14.00 7.63
N LEU A 590 -10.92 -14.26 6.68
CA LEU A 590 -9.70 -15.05 6.96
C LEU A 590 -8.45 -14.23 7.28
N GLY A 591 -8.55 -12.91 7.33
CA GLY A 591 -7.37 -12.07 7.32
C GLY A 591 -6.60 -12.12 6.01
N ALA A 592 -5.54 -11.34 5.97
CA ALA A 592 -4.67 -11.25 4.81
C ALA A 592 -3.32 -11.88 5.15
N SER A 593 -2.87 -12.81 4.31
CA SER A 593 -1.60 -13.53 4.49
C SER A 593 -0.69 -13.20 3.31
N PHE A 594 0.12 -12.15 3.49
CA PHE A 594 1.10 -11.68 2.50
C PHE A 594 2.47 -12.29 2.79
N VAL A 595 2.58 -13.62 2.71
CA VAL A 595 3.86 -14.31 2.91
C VAL A 595 4.60 -14.42 1.58
N GLY A 596 5.08 -13.27 1.11
CA GLY A 596 6.01 -13.13 -0.01
C GLY A 596 7.41 -12.78 0.46
N GLN A 597 8.46 -13.35 -0.14
CA GLN A 597 9.86 -13.12 0.30
C GLN A 597 10.51 -11.86 -0.30
N GLU A 598 9.97 -11.25 -1.38
CA GLU A 598 10.70 -10.16 -2.06
C GLU A 598 9.86 -8.94 -2.50
N ASN A 599 8.57 -9.07 -2.82
CA ASN A 599 7.73 -7.96 -3.30
C ASN A 599 6.61 -7.60 -2.30
N PRO A 600 6.53 -6.34 -1.85
CA PRO A 600 5.52 -5.91 -0.88
C PRO A 600 4.09 -5.98 -1.42
N VAL A 601 3.13 -6.11 -0.51
CA VAL A 601 1.74 -5.73 -0.77
C VAL A 601 1.43 -4.42 -0.06
N ASN A 602 0.99 -3.43 -0.82
CA ASN A 602 0.67 -2.12 -0.28
C ASN A 602 -0.84 -1.88 -0.26
N MET A 603 -1.28 -1.05 0.68
CA MET A 603 -2.67 -0.59 0.76
C MET A 603 -2.68 0.92 0.89
N TYR A 604 -3.54 1.55 0.10
CA TYR A 604 -3.81 2.98 0.18
C TYR A 604 -5.32 3.23 0.18
N ALA A 605 -5.82 4.00 1.15
CA ALA A 605 -7.21 4.45 1.19
C ALA A 605 -7.30 5.95 1.51
N VAL A 606 -8.22 6.66 0.85
CA VAL A 606 -8.62 8.03 1.29
C VAL A 606 -9.56 7.94 2.51
N GLY A 607 -10.42 6.92 2.55
CA GLY A 607 -11.23 6.56 3.71
C GLY A 607 -10.45 5.66 4.67
N ASP A 608 -11.19 4.91 5.48
CA ASP A 608 -10.63 4.06 6.53
C ASP A 608 -10.08 2.74 5.93
N ILE A 609 -9.14 2.10 6.64
CA ILE A 609 -8.72 0.72 6.35
C ILE A 609 -9.18 -0.15 7.53
N TYR A 610 -9.97 -1.19 7.23
CA TYR A 610 -10.57 -2.06 8.23
C TYR A 610 -10.26 -3.53 7.96
N PHE A 611 -9.81 -4.23 9.00
CA PHE A 611 -9.68 -5.68 9.03
C PHE A 611 -10.62 -6.28 10.08
N SER A 612 -11.33 -7.34 9.71
CA SER A 612 -11.93 -8.29 10.64
C SER A 612 -11.58 -9.69 10.19
N THR A 613 -11.01 -10.51 11.07
CA THR A 613 -10.55 -11.86 10.72
C THR A 613 -11.32 -12.96 11.42
N LEU A 614 -12.54 -12.64 11.81
CA LEU A 614 -13.47 -13.60 12.36
C LEU A 614 -13.82 -14.65 11.31
N ASP A 615 -13.62 -15.90 11.69
CA ASP A 615 -13.88 -17.08 10.88
C ASP A 615 -14.81 -18.01 11.66
N GLU A 616 -15.84 -18.52 11.00
CA GLU A 616 -16.71 -19.57 11.55
C GLU A 616 -16.09 -20.92 11.18
N THR A 617 -15.80 -21.74 12.18
CA THR A 617 -15.25 -23.08 11.99
C THR A 617 -16.34 -24.09 11.64
N ASP A 618 -15.97 -25.24 11.09
CA ASP A 618 -16.88 -26.33 10.68
C ASP A 618 -17.89 -26.80 11.76
N ASN A 619 -17.65 -26.47 13.03
CA ASN A 619 -18.50 -26.85 14.16
C ASN A 619 -19.48 -25.74 14.62
N GLY A 620 -19.48 -24.57 13.97
CA GLY A 620 -20.21 -23.37 14.41
C GLY A 620 -19.55 -22.62 15.57
N ASP A 621 -18.28 -22.93 15.87
CA ASP A 621 -17.45 -22.13 16.77
C ASP A 621 -16.74 -21.04 15.97
N TYR A 622 -16.35 -19.94 16.62
CA TYR A 622 -15.68 -18.82 15.97
C TYR A 622 -14.22 -18.69 16.42
N GLU A 623 -13.34 -18.27 15.51
CA GLU A 623 -11.97 -17.90 15.83
C GLU A 623 -11.50 -16.73 14.97
N TYR A 624 -10.50 -15.98 15.46
CA TYR A 624 -9.85 -14.95 14.66
C TYR A 624 -8.57 -15.48 14.01
N ARG A 625 -8.32 -15.08 12.76
CA ARG A 625 -7.10 -15.43 12.01
C ARG A 625 -6.01 -14.38 12.10
N ASP A 626 -4.77 -14.81 11.91
CA ASP A 626 -3.60 -13.94 11.82
C ASP A 626 -3.62 -13.06 10.56
N VAL A 627 -3.09 -11.84 10.69
CA VAL A 627 -2.83 -10.92 9.58
C VAL A 627 -1.33 -10.73 9.44
N ASN A 628 -0.79 -11.08 8.28
CA ASN A 628 0.64 -10.97 7.97
C ASN A 628 0.85 -10.03 6.79
N LEU A 629 1.35 -8.82 7.04
CA LEU A 629 1.56 -7.74 6.07
C LEU A 629 3.05 -7.47 5.84
N LYS A 630 3.44 -7.27 4.58
CA LYS A 630 4.76 -6.76 4.20
C LYS A 630 4.62 -5.64 3.18
N GLY A 631 4.94 -4.40 3.56
CA GLY A 631 4.78 -3.25 2.69
C GLY A 631 4.35 -1.99 3.44
N ILE A 632 3.67 -1.09 2.73
CA ILE A 632 3.10 0.12 3.31
C ILE A 632 1.58 -0.01 3.41
N VAL A 633 1.05 0.28 4.59
CA VAL A 633 -0.38 0.56 4.79
C VAL A 633 -0.53 2.05 5.04
N TYR A 634 -1.29 2.73 4.17
CA TYR A 634 -1.53 4.17 4.24
C TYR A 634 -3.04 4.46 4.17
N THR A 635 -3.57 5.18 5.14
CA THR A 635 -4.94 5.69 5.13
C THR A 635 -4.96 7.16 5.48
N GLN A 636 -5.82 7.94 4.82
CA GLN A 636 -6.14 9.31 5.27
C GLN A 636 -7.22 9.33 6.37
N GLY A 637 -7.91 8.22 6.59
CA GLY A 637 -8.83 7.99 7.70
C GLY A 637 -8.17 7.23 8.86
N ASP A 638 -8.92 6.30 9.45
CA ASP A 638 -8.49 5.43 10.54
C ASP A 638 -8.01 4.07 10.02
N PHE A 639 -7.07 3.46 10.74
CA PHE A 639 -6.71 2.07 10.58
C PHE A 639 -7.29 1.25 11.73
N ILE A 640 -8.11 0.26 11.41
CA ILE A 640 -8.82 -0.56 12.40
C ILE A 640 -8.53 -2.03 12.09
N ALA A 641 -8.04 -2.79 13.07
CA ALA A 641 -7.86 -4.24 12.93
C ALA A 641 -8.52 -4.98 14.09
N ARG A 642 -9.46 -5.87 13.78
CA ARG A 642 -10.19 -6.71 14.74
C ARG A 642 -9.87 -8.18 14.53
N LEU A 643 -8.92 -8.64 15.33
CA LEU A 643 -8.37 -9.99 15.34
C LEU A 643 -8.58 -10.65 16.72
N HIS A 644 -9.36 -10.04 17.60
CA HIS A 644 -9.65 -10.54 18.93
C HIS A 644 -10.96 -9.93 19.45
N SER A 645 -11.64 -10.66 20.34
CA SER A 645 -12.79 -10.19 21.12
C SER A 645 -12.78 -10.89 22.48
N ASP A 646 -13.17 -10.17 23.53
CA ASP A 646 -13.39 -10.72 24.87
C ASP A 646 -14.46 -11.83 24.89
N ALA A 647 -15.36 -11.84 23.89
CA ALA A 647 -16.37 -12.88 23.72
C ALA A 647 -15.77 -14.24 23.31
N LEU A 648 -14.55 -14.27 22.77
CA LEU A 648 -13.83 -15.46 22.30
C LEU A 648 -12.44 -15.57 22.94
N PRO A 649 -12.35 -15.78 24.27
CA PRO A 649 -11.07 -15.79 24.97
C PRO A 649 -10.18 -16.95 24.49
N GLY A 650 -8.95 -16.63 24.09
CA GLY A 650 -7.96 -17.61 23.63
C GLY A 650 -8.10 -18.05 22.17
N GLN A 651 -9.00 -17.42 21.40
CA GLN A 651 -9.20 -17.65 19.96
C GLN A 651 -8.89 -16.37 19.15
N GLY A 652 -7.92 -15.58 19.60
CA GLY A 652 -7.44 -14.38 18.90
C GLY A 652 -6.36 -14.69 17.85
N GLY A 653 -6.32 -13.87 16.81
CA GLY A 653 -5.24 -13.83 15.81
C GLY A 653 -4.23 -12.70 16.08
N ASN A 654 -3.05 -12.82 15.49
CA ASN A 654 -1.96 -11.86 15.59
C ASN A 654 -1.95 -10.88 14.42
N LEU A 655 -1.45 -9.66 14.65
CA LEU A 655 -1.11 -8.70 13.60
C LEU A 655 0.41 -8.61 13.43
N ASP A 656 0.94 -9.13 12.33
CA ASP A 656 2.34 -9.00 11.94
C ASP A 656 2.47 -8.03 10.75
N LEU A 657 3.13 -6.89 10.94
CA LEU A 657 3.42 -5.93 9.87
C LEU A 657 4.93 -5.67 9.77
N THR A 658 5.52 -5.97 8.61
CA THR A 658 6.86 -5.52 8.24
C THR A 658 6.79 -4.38 7.23
N GLY A 659 7.20 -3.18 7.63
CA GLY A 659 7.19 -1.99 6.79
C GLY A 659 6.73 -0.76 7.57
N MET A 660 5.63 -0.14 7.14
CA MET A 660 5.07 1.03 7.84
C MET A 660 3.56 1.05 7.81
N LEU A 661 2.97 1.54 8.90
CA LEU A 661 1.57 1.86 9.03
C LEU A 661 1.40 3.37 9.23
N ILE A 662 0.63 4.01 8.36
CA ILE A 662 0.31 5.43 8.42
C ILE A 662 -1.20 5.60 8.40
N ALA A 663 -1.76 6.10 9.50
CA ALA A 663 -3.12 6.63 9.55
C ALA A 663 -3.02 8.15 9.67
N TYR A 664 -3.09 8.85 8.55
CA TYR A 664 -2.74 10.28 8.47
C TYR A 664 -3.77 11.17 9.18
N GLY A 665 -5.06 10.83 9.12
CA GLY A 665 -6.13 11.62 9.72
C GLY A 665 -6.36 12.97 9.02
N GLY A 666 -6.62 12.95 7.72
CA GLY A 666 -6.93 14.14 6.92
C GLY A 666 -6.18 14.19 5.60
N ASP A 667 -6.33 15.31 4.89
CA ASP A 667 -5.63 15.56 3.63
C ASP A 667 -4.11 15.71 3.91
N PRO A 668 -3.24 14.93 3.23
CA PRO A 668 -1.79 15.01 3.34
C PRO A 668 -1.18 16.37 2.97
N ALA A 669 -1.93 17.25 2.31
CA ALA A 669 -1.54 18.65 2.12
C ALA A 669 -1.56 19.47 3.43
N GLY A 670 -2.33 19.03 4.44
CA GLY A 670 -2.43 19.63 5.77
C GLY A 670 -1.62 18.91 6.83
N ALA A 671 -1.81 19.29 8.10
CA ALA A 671 -1.22 18.55 9.23
C ALA A 671 -1.97 17.22 9.47
N PRO A 672 -1.29 16.18 9.98
CA PRO A 672 -1.94 14.93 10.35
C PRO A 672 -2.93 15.13 11.52
N GLY A 673 -4.02 14.37 11.52
CA GLY A 673 -5.09 14.42 12.54
C GLY A 673 -6.09 15.57 12.41
N THR A 674 -6.04 16.35 11.33
CA THR A 674 -6.81 17.60 11.19
C THR A 674 -8.32 17.42 11.06
N ASN A 675 -8.79 16.23 10.65
CA ASN A 675 -10.22 15.91 10.55
C ASN A 675 -10.76 15.13 11.76
N GLY A 676 -9.97 14.98 12.85
CA GLY A 676 -10.34 14.15 14.00
C GLY A 676 -10.31 12.64 13.73
N LYS A 677 -9.65 12.22 12.64
CA LYS A 677 -9.34 10.82 12.29
C LYS A 677 -7.84 10.56 12.45
N GLY A 678 -7.37 9.44 11.89
CA GLY A 678 -5.96 9.03 11.92
C GLY A 678 -5.66 8.11 13.10
N HIS A 679 -6.70 7.50 13.67
CA HIS A 679 -6.55 6.53 14.74
C HIS A 679 -5.99 5.22 14.21
N VAL A 680 -5.17 4.57 15.03
CA VAL A 680 -4.72 3.20 14.82
C VAL A 680 -5.28 2.38 15.97
N ASP A 681 -6.35 1.64 15.70
CA ASP A 681 -7.09 0.87 16.69
C ASP A 681 -6.97 -0.62 16.41
N LEU A 682 -6.27 -1.33 17.29
CA LEU A 682 -5.91 -2.74 17.13
C LEU A 682 -6.53 -3.55 18.25
N ARG A 683 -7.30 -4.58 17.90
CA ARG A 683 -7.68 -5.67 18.80
C ARG A 683 -7.05 -6.95 18.26
N ALA A 684 -6.10 -7.54 18.96
CA ALA A 684 -5.40 -8.74 18.49
C ALA A 684 -4.85 -9.55 19.67
N ASP A 685 -4.46 -10.81 19.45
CA ASP A 685 -3.81 -11.57 20.52
C ASP A 685 -2.39 -11.03 20.77
N ALA A 686 -1.64 -10.74 19.70
CA ALA A 686 -0.38 -10.00 19.72
C ALA A 686 -0.26 -9.05 18.51
N VAL A 687 0.58 -8.02 18.64
CA VAL A 687 0.86 -7.05 17.57
C VAL A 687 2.37 -6.94 17.37
N ASN A 688 2.89 -7.33 16.21
CA ASN A 688 4.30 -7.26 15.87
C ASN A 688 4.53 -6.29 14.70
N LEU A 689 5.24 -5.20 14.97
CA LEU A 689 5.51 -4.11 14.03
C LEU A 689 7.01 -4.02 13.79
N VAL A 690 7.42 -4.34 12.57
CA VAL A 690 8.83 -4.34 12.16
C VAL A 690 9.05 -3.22 11.16
N TYR A 691 9.66 -2.13 11.60
CA TYR A 691 10.00 -1.02 10.72
C TYR A 691 11.05 -1.44 9.69
N SER A 692 10.77 -1.17 8.41
CA SER A 692 11.70 -1.40 7.30
C SER A 692 11.60 -0.27 6.27
N SER A 693 12.68 0.51 6.13
CA SER A 693 12.79 1.59 5.15
C SER A 693 12.84 1.09 3.70
N ALA A 694 13.04 -0.21 3.48
CA ALA A 694 13.11 -0.80 2.14
C ALA A 694 11.79 -0.69 1.36
N TYR A 695 10.66 -0.57 2.08
CA TYR A 695 9.34 -0.51 1.48
C TYR A 695 8.87 0.89 1.12
N LEU A 696 9.50 1.97 1.58
CA LEU A 696 8.95 3.31 1.37
C LEU A 696 8.78 3.72 -0.12
N GLY A 697 9.52 3.09 -1.04
CA GLY A 697 9.39 3.35 -2.49
C GLY A 697 8.29 2.55 -3.19
N SER A 698 7.59 1.62 -2.52
CA SER A 698 6.68 0.71 -3.23
C SER A 698 5.31 1.29 -3.56
N LEU A 699 4.88 2.35 -2.87
CA LEU A 699 3.52 2.91 -2.96
C LEU A 699 3.39 4.19 -3.82
N PRO A 700 4.33 5.14 -3.79
CA PRO A 700 4.23 6.34 -4.63
C PRO A 700 4.36 6.02 -6.13
N ALA A 701 3.65 6.77 -6.98
CA ALA A 701 3.77 6.69 -8.45
C ALA A 701 5.11 7.24 -8.95
N GLU A 702 5.66 8.22 -8.23
CA GLU A 702 6.89 8.90 -8.57
C GLU A 702 7.83 8.96 -7.36
N PRO A 703 9.15 8.98 -7.59
CA PRO A 703 10.11 9.23 -6.52
C PRO A 703 9.88 10.60 -5.87
N PRO A 704 10.16 10.74 -4.56
CA PRO A 704 9.97 12.01 -3.87
C PRO A 704 10.80 13.11 -4.55
N PRO A 705 10.37 14.39 -4.52
CA PRO A 705 11.03 15.49 -5.22
C PRO A 705 12.51 15.68 -4.84
N GLN A 706 12.91 15.15 -3.68
CA GLN A 706 14.29 15.09 -3.24
C GLN A 706 14.56 13.71 -2.64
N PHE A 707 15.54 13.00 -3.20
CA PHE A 707 15.96 11.70 -2.67
C PHE A 707 17.48 11.62 -2.57
N LEU A 708 17.94 10.86 -1.59
CA LEU A 708 19.32 10.42 -1.52
C LEU A 708 19.47 9.12 -2.31
N LEU A 709 20.66 8.85 -2.81
CA LEU A 709 20.98 7.58 -3.46
C LEU A 709 22.02 6.87 -2.61
N ARG A 710 21.72 5.64 -2.18
CA ARG A 710 22.63 4.75 -1.47
C ARG A 710 23.20 3.75 -2.47
N ARG A 711 24.51 3.56 -2.40
CA ARG A 711 25.20 2.53 -3.18
C ARG A 711 24.89 1.13 -2.62
N LEU A 712 24.33 0.25 -3.45
CA LEU A 712 24.05 -1.15 -3.10
C LEU A 712 25.21 -2.07 -3.47
N ALA A 713 25.78 -1.88 -4.66
CA ALA A 713 26.84 -2.72 -5.21
C ALA A 713 27.88 -1.88 -5.95
N TRP A 714 29.11 -2.38 -5.99
CA TRP A 714 30.25 -1.74 -6.65
C TRP A 714 31.24 -2.79 -7.16
N SER A 715 31.60 -2.72 -8.44
CA SER A 715 32.66 -3.51 -9.05
C SER A 715 33.55 -2.66 -9.95
N ASN A 716 34.84 -3.03 -9.99
CA ASN A 716 35.84 -2.42 -10.86
C ASN A 716 36.32 -3.45 -11.88
N HIS A 717 36.30 -3.09 -13.15
CA HIS A 717 36.77 -3.92 -14.26
C HIS A 717 38.03 -3.31 -14.91
N PHE A 718 38.88 -4.16 -15.48
CA PHE A 718 40.22 -3.84 -16.00
C PHE A 718 40.34 -4.06 -17.51
#